data_AF-A0A7K1W242-F1
#
_entry.id   AF-A0A7K1W242-F1
#
_cell.length_a   1.000
_cell.length_b   1.000
_cell.length_c   1.000
_cell.angle_alpha   90.00
_cell.angle_beta   90.00
_cell.angle_gamma   90.00
#
_symmetry.space_group_name_H-M   'P 1'
#
loop_
_entity.id
_entity.type
_entity.pdbx_description
1 polymer ?
#
loop_
_entity_poly.entity_id
_entity_poly.type
_entity_poly.pdbx_seq_one_letter_code
_entity_poly.pdbx_strand_id
1 'polypeptide(L)'
;MVGGRPPKSDQQRYTELEELASWFRQAVTDAGYESLNAVVRAEIAHKNVVYGICGATRMVKPEVVGAFAVALGREPSDVMPVWMRAKEAMDRSASAAKEKRTPRLSSWTELPLPSLAVRNLLEAQAKAVERLPYDMLGVTEPPLSAVYVRQQIRASGPASDGVSRKAVLSDEAPGTPVQMAAARHRDARRAESQLPIPTVLGRHQHLLITGEPGAGKSTLSSHLTWSLSRIWLREDTSLAAPVEEPLLPVRIAARTLLGEAGSWSTVLVQAARRTLGHSLIADPDPGLFRGRMQGARWLVMVDGLDEVADRESRAKVIRMIALHTRAEGDYRFVLTSRPLPEGELAPLRGPTLGEYTMESFGAEELKDFAGKWFAAQYEDRTSARAAAGRFLEDVGDGRLKELVRNPLLATIAAVNATIDPANQLPTSRLSLYQRFFGHLLSRRDAGRAQIRRRYAGEPERLAIHRWLDDEKRQLLGVLGLARLEGEDSLFEVALTWVREHGREHLTLENWQTEIRDFLQGTGLLVQEQHDYRFLHHSFAEFFAARAYAERISPEFPDLEHWVLLSFNEDKQTLAMFVLCLWAEREDCEADQISDHILAGAAGGHQRALLAALLLAEGAKFGTANRQRLIERLESIGCCAREVDDQEGAFTALGALGTEHGVLDRLERLARSEFLDGGKRLLAVEAFSRCGQVTLAQDLLGYAISGVSGWLDKAARVAIGLGDEARELVRQRAWQLTTEPGANSWHLAKASQALAQMEMHEDAARLARKVLEDASAGSFSLERATEAWLGAMPDAAHEVVEIVLAWPSVDSWSRTAVGKALEKSGQGEAASRIALAILQSDSADGGSSEWAASLWAKTHGEGGRSVLESAIERSKADVGHYIWVPAYLHRALADIGDVGPATEWARGVQVNSRWGVYGAGWAVKTWLEIEGLTAVEQVMGRVQRGRSLTPVDRAIVAKAFLDCGAVNEAAELAELALRTPLCTRSGYEEAARVLLKARGSDEASRLLAIWDGTPSLAEGTDWLQGVLDVLPQEGGHFAITCELARRLVALPAGGTDEVLCGLRVLLAIEGAEAAPYVLATALTHPWVKWNQLCDIAAELAAMGCREQALDLWKRALSFPDPPYISGLRLLIDVQSARMDAEVAVYIEGLIAAIETSPAQRLRLMQSLAWLRAAEQVSKTGHVPLPRSNSNRTVDHSPRQADRPL
;
A
#
# COMPACT_ATOMS: atom_id res chain seq x y z
N MET A 1 -52.69 -57.81 40.27
CA MET A 1 -51.45 -57.36 40.93
C MET A 1 -50.58 -58.58 41.19
N VAL A 2 -49.37 -58.63 40.61
CA VAL A 2 -48.08 -58.89 41.27
C VAL A 2 -47.03 -58.27 40.35
N GLY A 3 -46.28 -57.30 40.88
CA GLY A 3 -45.27 -56.56 40.15
C GLY A 3 -44.01 -57.39 39.93
N GLY A 4 -43.67 -57.59 38.65
CA GLY A 4 -42.31 -57.90 38.23
C GLY A 4 -41.49 -56.61 38.17
N ARG A 5 -40.33 -56.63 38.82
CA ARG A 5 -39.32 -55.56 38.85
C ARG A 5 -38.74 -55.36 37.43
N PRO A 6 -38.73 -54.14 36.84
CA PRO A 6 -37.93 -53.87 35.66
C PRO A 6 -36.46 -53.63 36.06
N PRO A 7 -35.50 -53.90 35.15
CA PRO A 7 -34.07 -53.95 35.46
C PRO A 7 -33.48 -52.56 35.73
N LYS A 8 -32.38 -52.53 36.50
CA LYS A 8 -31.46 -51.39 36.63
C LYS A 8 -30.91 -51.04 35.23
N SER A 9 -31.60 -50.21 34.47
CA SER A 9 -31.05 -49.60 33.26
C SER A 9 -30.13 -48.46 33.69
N ASP A 10 -28.88 -48.51 33.23
CA ASP A 10 -27.86 -47.46 33.38
C ASP A 10 -28.47 -46.07 33.20
N GLN A 11 -28.68 -45.35 34.29
CA GLN A 11 -28.85 -43.90 34.20
C GLN A 11 -27.50 -43.36 33.73
N GLN A 12 -27.46 -42.90 32.48
CA GLN A 12 -26.26 -42.34 31.87
C GLN A 12 -25.68 -41.28 32.80
N ARG A 13 -24.51 -41.59 33.35
CA ARG A 13 -23.82 -40.75 34.31
C ARG A 13 -22.97 -39.77 33.53
N TYR A 14 -23.21 -38.48 33.73
CA TYR A 14 -22.48 -37.42 33.03
C TYR A 14 -21.24 -37.07 33.84
N THR A 15 -20.06 -37.34 33.29
CA THR A 15 -18.77 -37.00 33.89
C THR A 15 -18.66 -35.50 34.20
N GLU A 16 -19.30 -34.67 33.38
CA GLU A 16 -19.40 -33.22 33.49
C GLU A 16 -20.16 -32.75 34.73
N LEU A 17 -21.00 -33.62 35.31
CA LEU A 17 -21.80 -33.32 36.50
C LEU A 17 -21.20 -33.90 37.79
N GLU A 18 -20.05 -34.57 37.74
CA GLU A 18 -19.47 -35.25 38.92
C GLU A 18 -19.01 -34.27 40.01
N GLU A 19 -18.47 -33.12 39.63
CA GLU A 19 -18.06 -32.09 40.61
C GLU A 19 -19.26 -31.62 41.42
N LEU A 20 -20.37 -31.30 40.73
CA LEU A 20 -21.63 -30.90 41.35
C LEU A 20 -22.23 -32.04 42.20
N ALA A 21 -22.19 -33.28 41.70
CA ALA A 21 -22.67 -34.44 42.43
C ALA A 21 -21.86 -34.70 43.71
N SER A 22 -20.54 -34.56 43.64
CA SER A 22 -19.63 -34.70 44.77
C SER A 22 -19.90 -33.65 45.84
N TRP A 23 -20.07 -32.38 45.42
CA TRP A 23 -20.41 -31.28 46.31
C TRP A 23 -21.68 -31.57 47.13
N PHE A 24 -22.76 -32.04 46.47
CA PHE A 24 -23.99 -32.38 47.18
C PHE A 24 -23.89 -33.63 48.05
N ARG A 25 -23.11 -34.65 47.66
CA ARG A 25 -22.85 -35.82 48.52
C ARG A 25 -22.15 -35.40 49.81
N GLN A 26 -21.21 -34.46 49.72
CA GLN A 26 -20.53 -33.90 50.87
C GLN A 26 -21.48 -33.06 51.73
N ALA A 27 -22.24 -32.15 51.12
CA ALA A 27 -23.22 -31.32 51.83
C ALA A 27 -24.28 -32.14 52.58
N VAL A 28 -24.74 -33.27 52.00
CA VAL A 28 -25.65 -34.21 52.67
C VAL A 28 -25.01 -34.85 53.91
N THR A 29 -23.74 -35.21 53.81
CA THR A 29 -22.98 -35.83 54.92
C THR A 29 -22.75 -34.81 56.04
N ASP A 30 -22.36 -33.57 55.67
CA ASP A 30 -22.12 -32.49 56.62
C ASP A 30 -23.40 -32.05 57.35
N ALA A 31 -24.56 -32.17 56.70
CA ALA A 31 -25.87 -31.94 57.30
C ALA A 31 -26.36 -33.07 58.23
N GLY A 32 -25.57 -34.14 58.41
CA GLY A 32 -25.85 -35.22 59.36
C GLY A 32 -26.74 -36.35 58.85
N TYR A 33 -26.99 -36.44 57.54
CA TYR A 33 -27.80 -37.52 56.97
C TYR A 33 -26.94 -38.76 56.63
N GLU A 34 -27.29 -39.91 57.21
CA GLU A 34 -26.56 -41.18 57.01
C GLU A 34 -26.65 -41.75 55.59
N SER A 35 -27.61 -41.28 54.77
CA SER A 35 -27.72 -41.67 53.36
C SER A 35 -28.60 -40.70 52.55
N LEU A 36 -28.47 -40.72 51.21
CA LEU A 36 -29.38 -40.01 50.31
C LEU A 36 -30.86 -40.40 50.52
N ASN A 37 -31.13 -41.64 50.95
CA ASN A 37 -32.50 -42.08 51.23
C ASN A 37 -33.05 -41.44 52.53
N ALA A 38 -32.18 -41.09 53.49
CA ALA A 38 -32.56 -40.34 54.68
C ALA A 38 -32.97 -38.91 54.33
N VAL A 39 -32.25 -38.25 53.40
CA VAL A 39 -32.62 -36.92 52.86
C VAL A 39 -33.99 -36.94 52.18
N VAL A 40 -34.27 -37.98 51.39
CA VAL A 40 -35.57 -38.15 50.72
C VAL A 40 -36.70 -38.41 51.72
N ARG A 41 -36.46 -39.20 52.77
CA ARG A 41 -37.43 -39.47 53.85
C ARG A 41 -37.70 -38.26 54.73
N ALA A 42 -36.74 -37.35 54.86
CA ALA A 42 -36.90 -36.08 55.55
C ALA A 42 -37.66 -35.02 54.70
N GLU A 43 -38.11 -35.39 53.49
CA GLU A 43 -38.89 -34.55 52.56
C GLU A 43 -38.22 -33.22 52.17
N ILE A 44 -36.89 -33.15 52.29
CA ILE A 44 -36.07 -31.95 52.01
C ILE A 44 -36.11 -31.57 50.53
N ALA A 45 -36.11 -32.57 49.64
CA ALA A 45 -36.27 -32.39 48.21
C ALA A 45 -36.84 -33.67 47.57
N HIS A 46 -37.49 -33.53 46.41
CA HIS A 46 -38.06 -34.66 45.68
C HIS A 46 -36.98 -35.68 45.29
N LYS A 47 -37.29 -36.98 45.39
CA LYS A 47 -36.34 -38.09 45.13
C LYS A 47 -35.56 -37.96 43.82
N ASN A 48 -36.17 -37.46 42.75
CA ASN A 48 -35.52 -37.28 41.46
C ASN A 48 -34.46 -36.16 41.45
N VAL A 49 -34.59 -35.17 42.34
CA VAL A 49 -33.60 -34.09 42.50
C VAL A 49 -32.42 -34.64 43.31
N VAL A 50 -32.69 -35.30 44.44
CA VAL A 50 -31.66 -35.89 45.31
C VAL A 50 -30.83 -36.93 44.55
N TYR A 51 -31.46 -37.94 43.95
CA TYR A 51 -30.73 -38.97 43.19
C TYR A 51 -30.22 -38.46 41.85
N GLY A 52 -30.87 -37.47 41.24
CA GLY A 52 -30.45 -36.88 39.97
C GLY A 52 -29.14 -36.10 40.08
N ILE A 53 -29.06 -35.22 41.08
CA ILE A 53 -27.89 -34.38 41.35
C ILE A 53 -26.77 -35.23 41.96
N CYS A 54 -27.02 -35.92 43.08
CA CYS A 54 -25.98 -36.70 43.77
C CYS A 54 -25.51 -37.93 42.97
N GLY A 55 -26.27 -38.35 41.96
CA GLY A 55 -25.88 -39.42 41.04
C GLY A 55 -25.19 -38.93 39.76
N ALA A 56 -25.02 -37.61 39.55
CA ALA A 56 -24.52 -37.04 38.30
C ALA A 56 -25.33 -37.46 37.05
N THR A 57 -26.61 -37.78 37.20
CA THR A 57 -27.45 -38.33 36.12
C THR A 57 -28.32 -37.30 35.44
N ARG A 58 -28.45 -36.10 36.04
CA ARG A 58 -29.26 -35.03 35.46
C ARG A 58 -28.81 -33.65 35.93
N MET A 59 -28.72 -32.72 34.99
CA MET A 59 -28.58 -31.30 35.29
C MET A 59 -29.94 -30.72 35.71
N VAL A 60 -29.95 -30.02 36.85
CA VAL A 60 -31.16 -29.44 37.44
C VAL A 60 -31.05 -27.92 37.39
N LYS A 61 -32.20 -27.23 37.30
CA LYS A 61 -32.25 -25.76 37.22
C LYS A 61 -31.59 -25.10 38.46
N PRO A 62 -30.92 -23.95 38.30
CA PRO A 62 -30.12 -23.34 39.36
C PRO A 62 -30.97 -22.95 40.58
N GLU A 63 -32.24 -22.57 40.40
CA GLU A 63 -33.15 -22.22 41.51
C GLU A 63 -33.41 -23.43 42.42
N VAL A 64 -33.52 -24.62 41.82
CA VAL A 64 -33.77 -25.87 42.54
C VAL A 64 -32.49 -26.37 43.23
N VAL A 65 -31.33 -26.16 42.60
CA VAL A 65 -30.01 -26.47 43.17
C VAL A 65 -29.73 -25.56 44.37
N GLY A 66 -30.00 -24.26 44.25
CA GLY A 66 -29.88 -23.30 45.35
C GLY A 66 -30.82 -23.62 46.51
N ALA A 67 -32.10 -23.94 46.22
CA ALA A 67 -33.06 -24.34 47.25
C ALA A 67 -32.64 -25.63 47.98
N PHE A 68 -32.09 -26.61 47.24
CA PHE A 68 -31.63 -27.86 47.84
C PHE A 68 -30.37 -27.65 48.71
N ALA A 69 -29.45 -26.76 48.32
CA ALA A 69 -28.31 -26.38 49.14
C ALA A 69 -28.75 -25.71 50.46
N VAL A 70 -29.70 -24.77 50.41
CA VAL A 70 -30.28 -24.12 51.60
C VAL A 70 -30.91 -25.14 52.54
N ALA A 71 -31.66 -26.10 51.98
CA ALA A 71 -32.32 -27.12 52.77
C ALA A 71 -31.33 -28.12 53.43
N LEU A 72 -30.07 -28.15 52.98
CA LEU A 72 -28.95 -28.86 53.59
C LEU A 72 -28.08 -27.96 54.50
N GLY A 73 -28.53 -26.74 54.80
CA GLY A 73 -27.81 -25.80 55.66
C GLY A 73 -26.62 -25.10 55.01
N ARG A 74 -26.56 -25.04 53.67
CA ARG A 74 -25.52 -24.35 52.89
C ARG A 74 -26.07 -23.07 52.24
N GLU A 75 -25.23 -22.06 52.03
CA GLU A 75 -25.69 -20.87 51.29
C GLU A 75 -25.75 -21.14 49.78
N PRO A 76 -26.72 -20.56 49.03
CA PRO A 76 -26.80 -20.73 47.58
C PRO A 76 -25.52 -20.28 46.85
N SER A 77 -24.85 -19.25 47.35
CA SER A 77 -23.58 -18.72 46.83
C SER A 77 -22.47 -19.77 46.77
N ASP A 78 -22.49 -20.78 47.65
CA ASP A 78 -21.45 -21.81 47.72
C ASP A 78 -21.55 -22.82 46.57
N VAL A 79 -22.76 -23.06 46.05
CA VAL A 79 -23.02 -24.08 45.02
C VAL A 79 -23.13 -23.50 43.61
N MET A 80 -23.50 -22.21 43.47
CA MET A 80 -23.67 -21.58 42.16
C MET A 80 -22.40 -21.63 41.27
N PRO A 81 -21.18 -21.40 41.79
CA PRO A 81 -19.95 -21.53 40.99
C PRO A 81 -19.73 -22.97 40.48
N VAL A 82 -20.04 -23.97 41.30
CA VAL A 82 -19.91 -25.39 40.94
C VAL A 82 -20.94 -25.78 39.89
N TRP A 83 -22.18 -25.27 40.02
CA TRP A 83 -23.24 -25.46 39.04
C TRP A 83 -22.91 -24.81 37.69
N MET A 84 -22.35 -23.59 37.69
CA MET A 84 -21.93 -22.90 36.46
C MET A 84 -20.86 -23.69 35.72
N ARG A 85 -19.81 -24.15 36.40
CA ARG A 85 -18.76 -25.00 35.78
C ARG A 85 -19.32 -26.29 35.19
N ALA A 86 -20.22 -26.96 35.91
CA ALA A 86 -20.89 -28.17 35.43
C ALA A 86 -21.76 -27.90 34.19
N LYS A 87 -22.41 -26.73 34.13
CA LYS A 87 -23.21 -26.29 32.97
C LYS A 87 -22.33 -26.00 31.76
N GLU A 88 -21.24 -25.27 31.93
CA GLU A 88 -20.26 -24.97 30.89
C GLU A 88 -19.60 -26.24 30.34
N ALA A 89 -19.27 -27.21 31.20
CA ALA A 89 -18.77 -28.51 30.79
C ALA A 89 -19.79 -29.28 29.93
N MET A 90 -21.06 -29.32 30.36
CA MET A 90 -22.15 -29.93 29.59
C MET A 90 -22.37 -29.26 28.23
N ASP A 91 -22.29 -27.93 28.16
CA ASP A 91 -22.48 -27.19 26.91
C ASP A 91 -21.29 -27.35 25.94
N ARG A 92 -20.06 -27.48 26.46
CA ARG A 92 -18.88 -27.85 25.67
C ARG A 92 -18.98 -29.25 25.11
N SER A 93 -19.34 -30.25 25.93
CA SER A 93 -19.52 -31.63 25.48
C SER A 93 -20.66 -31.76 24.46
N ALA A 94 -21.77 -31.04 24.65
CA ALA A 94 -22.87 -31.00 23.69
C ALA A 94 -22.46 -30.35 22.35
N SER A 95 -21.67 -29.28 22.40
CA SER A 95 -21.12 -28.62 21.20
C SER A 95 -20.13 -29.52 20.46
N ALA A 96 -19.21 -30.17 21.16
CA ALA A 96 -18.26 -31.12 20.59
C ALA A 96 -18.96 -32.36 19.97
N ALA A 97 -20.05 -32.83 20.59
CA ALA A 97 -20.87 -33.91 20.04
C ALA A 97 -21.67 -33.47 18.79
N LYS A 98 -22.05 -32.20 18.71
CA LYS A 98 -22.74 -31.60 17.55
C LYS A 98 -21.76 -31.40 16.38
N GLU A 99 -20.54 -30.97 16.66
CA GLU A 99 -19.45 -30.83 15.66
C GLU A 99 -19.04 -32.18 15.06
N LYS A 100 -18.99 -33.25 15.86
CA LYS A 100 -18.72 -34.62 15.37
C LYS A 100 -19.80 -35.20 14.43
N ARG A 101 -21.00 -34.59 14.36
CA ARG A 101 -22.14 -35.09 13.55
C ARG A 101 -22.27 -34.47 12.15
N THR A 102 -21.48 -33.45 11.81
CA THR A 102 -21.46 -32.83 10.47
C THR A 102 -20.23 -33.32 9.69
N PRO A 103 -20.38 -34.10 8.60
CA PRO A 103 -19.25 -34.57 7.81
C PRO A 103 -18.56 -33.39 7.11
N ARG A 104 -17.29 -33.14 7.44
CA ARG A 104 -16.43 -32.15 6.76
C ARG A 104 -15.90 -32.77 5.47
N LEU A 105 -15.89 -31.99 4.38
CA LEU A 105 -15.28 -32.43 3.12
C LEU A 105 -13.79 -32.09 3.14
N SER A 106 -12.94 -33.12 3.14
CA SER A 106 -11.47 -32.97 3.28
C SER A 106 -10.71 -32.96 1.96
N SER A 107 -11.30 -33.45 0.86
CA SER A 107 -10.61 -33.56 -0.43
C SER A 107 -11.54 -33.32 -1.63
N TRP A 108 -11.00 -32.74 -2.70
CA TRP A 108 -11.70 -32.53 -3.97
C TRP A 108 -12.08 -33.84 -4.67
N THR A 109 -11.39 -34.95 -4.35
CA THR A 109 -11.74 -36.27 -4.89
C THR A 109 -13.01 -36.84 -4.27
N GLU A 110 -13.38 -36.39 -3.07
CA GLU A 110 -14.54 -36.86 -2.31
C GLU A 110 -15.81 -36.03 -2.56
N LEU A 111 -15.75 -35.08 -3.50
CA LEU A 111 -16.84 -34.15 -3.80
C LEU A 111 -18.20 -34.88 -3.99
N PRO A 112 -19.23 -34.55 -3.21
CA PRO A 112 -20.56 -35.11 -3.43
C PRO A 112 -21.18 -34.55 -4.71
N LEU A 113 -22.20 -35.23 -5.26
CA LEU A 113 -23.00 -34.64 -6.33
C LEU A 113 -23.68 -33.36 -5.81
N PRO A 114 -23.57 -32.22 -6.52
CA PRO A 114 -24.15 -30.97 -6.06
C PRO A 114 -25.67 -31.10 -6.00
N SER A 115 -26.26 -30.66 -4.89
CA SER A 115 -27.72 -30.56 -4.78
C SER A 115 -28.27 -29.62 -5.87
N LEU A 116 -29.55 -29.73 -6.23
CA LEU A 116 -30.15 -28.91 -7.29
C LEU A 116 -29.95 -27.40 -7.04
N ALA A 117 -30.09 -26.94 -5.79
CA ALA A 117 -29.86 -25.55 -5.42
C ALA A 117 -28.41 -25.10 -5.64
N VAL A 118 -27.43 -25.93 -5.24
CA VAL A 118 -26.00 -25.67 -5.47
C VAL A 118 -25.68 -25.70 -6.96
N ARG A 119 -26.18 -26.69 -7.69
CA ARG A 119 -25.97 -26.81 -9.14
C ARG A 119 -26.48 -25.58 -9.89
N ASN A 120 -27.69 -25.13 -9.60
CA ASN A 120 -28.27 -23.92 -10.23
C ASN A 120 -27.42 -22.68 -9.96
N LEU A 121 -26.91 -22.52 -8.74
CA LEU A 121 -26.02 -21.41 -8.38
C LEU A 121 -24.69 -21.49 -9.16
N LEU A 122 -24.05 -22.66 -9.19
CA LEU A 122 -22.77 -22.85 -9.87
C LEU A 122 -22.88 -22.69 -11.40
N GLU A 123 -23.94 -23.20 -12.01
CA GLU A 123 -24.21 -23.01 -13.45
C GLU A 123 -24.47 -21.54 -13.79
N ALA A 124 -25.22 -20.82 -12.94
CA ALA A 124 -25.45 -19.38 -13.10
C ALA A 124 -24.13 -18.59 -13.03
N GLN A 125 -23.25 -18.94 -12.09
CA GLN A 125 -21.96 -18.29 -11.92
C GLN A 125 -20.98 -18.60 -13.05
N ALA A 126 -20.91 -19.85 -13.50
CA ALA A 126 -20.05 -20.23 -14.63
C ALA A 126 -20.47 -19.47 -15.91
N LYS A 127 -21.77 -19.40 -16.20
CA LYS A 127 -22.30 -18.64 -17.35
C LYS A 127 -22.09 -17.13 -17.25
N ALA A 128 -22.11 -16.57 -16.05
CA ALA A 128 -21.92 -15.13 -15.84
C ALA A 128 -20.48 -14.65 -16.16
N VAL A 129 -19.50 -15.56 -16.22
CA VAL A 129 -18.08 -15.25 -16.47
C VAL A 129 -17.71 -15.36 -17.96
N GLU A 130 -18.58 -15.93 -18.79
CA GLU A 130 -18.31 -16.25 -20.21
C GLU A 130 -18.74 -15.15 -21.20
N ARG A 131 -19.05 -13.92 -20.76
CA ARG A 131 -19.48 -12.81 -21.64
C ARG A 131 -18.79 -11.48 -21.34
N LEU A 132 -17.95 -11.02 -22.24
CA LEU A 132 -17.49 -9.65 -22.44
C LEU A 132 -18.45 -8.94 -23.40
N PRO A 133 -18.89 -7.70 -23.16
CA PRO A 133 -19.93 -7.03 -23.95
C PRO A 133 -19.43 -6.49 -25.31
N TYR A 134 -18.34 -7.02 -25.88
CA TYR A 134 -17.65 -6.46 -27.05
C TYR A 134 -18.09 -7.05 -28.40
N ASP A 135 -19.08 -7.96 -28.42
CA ASP A 135 -19.75 -8.47 -29.63
C ASP A 135 -20.12 -7.36 -30.65
N MET A 136 -20.34 -6.14 -30.15
CA MET A 136 -20.70 -4.96 -30.93
C MET A 136 -19.59 -4.44 -31.85
N LEU A 137 -18.33 -4.84 -31.67
CA LEU A 137 -17.17 -4.31 -32.42
C LEU A 137 -16.75 -5.17 -33.63
N GLY A 138 -17.38 -6.33 -33.87
CA GLY A 138 -16.96 -7.25 -34.94
C GLY A 138 -15.63 -7.94 -34.68
N VAL A 139 -15.24 -7.99 -33.42
CA VAL A 139 -14.12 -8.75 -32.86
C VAL A 139 -14.72 -10.07 -32.36
N THR A 140 -14.11 -11.21 -32.68
CA THR A 140 -14.58 -12.51 -32.17
C THR A 140 -14.33 -12.54 -30.66
N GLU A 141 -15.37 -12.65 -29.85
CA GLU A 141 -15.24 -12.58 -28.40
C GLU A 141 -14.49 -13.80 -27.87
N PRO A 142 -13.25 -13.67 -27.36
CA PRO A 142 -12.64 -14.76 -26.64
C PRO A 142 -13.34 -14.87 -25.28
N PRO A 143 -13.73 -16.09 -24.83
CA PRO A 143 -14.22 -16.23 -23.47
C PRO A 143 -13.14 -15.78 -22.49
N LEU A 144 -13.53 -15.14 -21.38
CA LEU A 144 -12.60 -14.62 -20.36
C LEU A 144 -11.56 -15.69 -19.94
N SER A 145 -11.98 -16.96 -19.88
CA SER A 145 -11.14 -18.12 -19.60
C SER A 145 -10.05 -18.41 -20.64
N ALA A 146 -10.25 -18.03 -21.90
CA ALA A 146 -9.27 -18.23 -22.98
C ALA A 146 -8.19 -17.14 -23.02
N VAL A 147 -8.51 -15.91 -22.59
CA VAL A 147 -7.58 -14.76 -22.62
C VAL A 147 -7.03 -14.39 -21.25
N TYR A 148 -7.57 -14.97 -20.16
CA TYR A 148 -7.03 -14.77 -18.83
C TYR A 148 -5.53 -15.11 -18.76
N VAL A 149 -4.76 -14.16 -18.26
CA VAL A 149 -3.36 -14.33 -17.90
C VAL A 149 -3.26 -14.26 -16.38
N ARG A 150 -2.54 -15.21 -15.79
CA ARG A 150 -2.36 -15.28 -14.34
C ARG A 150 -1.51 -14.10 -13.90
N GLN A 151 -2.09 -13.24 -13.07
CA GLN A 151 -1.40 -12.08 -12.53
C GLN A 151 -0.72 -12.42 -11.21
N GLN A 152 0.40 -11.75 -10.97
CA GLN A 152 1.19 -11.91 -9.75
C GLN A 152 0.64 -10.95 -8.67
N ILE A 153 0.77 -11.34 -7.40
CA ILE A 153 0.30 -10.52 -6.27
C ILE A 153 1.39 -10.38 -5.21
N ARG A 154 1.52 -9.16 -4.67
CA ARG A 154 2.51 -8.71 -3.68
C ARG A 154 1.92 -8.52 -2.32
N ALA A 155 2.54 -9.07 -1.27
CA ALA A 155 2.08 -8.83 0.10
C ALA A 155 2.06 -7.32 0.38
N SER A 156 0.90 -6.81 0.79
CA SER A 156 0.76 -5.43 1.23
C SER A 156 1.43 -5.34 2.60
N GLY A 157 2.62 -4.77 2.66
CA GLY A 157 3.14 -4.33 3.97
C GLY A 157 2.41 -3.06 4.42
N PRO A 158 2.51 -2.65 5.69
CA PRO A 158 1.83 -1.46 6.20
C PRO A 158 2.03 -0.29 5.24
N ALA A 159 0.94 0.40 4.91
CA ALA A 159 0.92 1.47 3.94
C ALA A 159 1.94 2.53 4.39
N SER A 160 2.90 2.85 3.54
CA SER A 160 3.62 4.11 3.70
C SER A 160 2.66 5.20 3.27
N ASP A 161 2.06 5.90 4.23
CA ASP A 161 1.33 7.14 4.00
C ASP A 161 2.12 8.05 3.04
N GLY A 162 1.47 8.50 1.99
CA GLY A 162 1.92 9.58 1.11
C GLY A 162 1.78 10.95 1.79
N VAL A 163 2.32 11.09 3.00
CA VAL A 163 2.52 12.38 3.68
C VAL A 163 3.95 12.39 4.20
N SER A 164 4.76 13.28 3.62
CA SER A 164 5.98 13.89 4.14
C SER A 164 6.83 13.06 5.12
N ARG A 165 7.79 12.27 4.61
CA ARG A 165 8.97 11.90 5.42
C ARG A 165 9.95 13.06 5.47
N LYS A 166 9.68 14.07 6.30
CA LYS A 166 10.68 15.07 6.69
C LYS A 166 11.26 14.73 8.06
N ALA A 167 12.57 14.99 8.18
CA ALA A 167 13.40 15.08 9.38
C ALA A 167 13.63 13.81 10.22
N VAL A 168 14.83 13.23 10.06
CA VAL A 168 15.82 13.13 11.14
C VAL A 168 17.19 13.44 10.54
N LEU A 169 17.86 14.47 11.05
CA LEU A 169 19.29 14.88 11.04
C LEU A 169 19.22 16.39 11.39
N SER A 170 19.83 16.97 12.44
CA SER A 170 21.10 16.67 13.15
C SER A 170 21.26 17.41 14.50
N ASP A 171 21.90 16.79 15.51
CA ASP A 171 23.20 17.24 16.09
C ASP A 171 23.83 16.16 17.02
N GLU A 172 25.16 16.16 17.15
CA GLU A 172 26.01 14.96 17.27
C GLU A 172 26.37 14.44 18.70
N ALA A 173 26.29 13.12 18.87
CA ALA A 173 27.37 12.27 19.42
C ALA A 173 27.32 10.90 18.69
N PRO A 174 28.47 10.27 18.36
CA PRO A 174 28.60 9.41 17.19
C PRO A 174 28.00 8.03 17.45
N GLY A 175 26.89 7.72 16.81
CA GLY A 175 26.34 6.37 16.88
C GLY A 175 24.84 6.31 16.85
N THR A 176 24.21 6.93 15.86
CA THR A 176 22.92 6.53 15.28
C THR A 176 22.53 7.56 14.24
N PRO A 177 22.24 7.13 13.01
CA PRO A 177 21.11 7.78 12.34
C PRO A 177 20.24 6.75 11.61
N VAL A 178 19.10 6.47 12.21
CA VAL A 178 17.68 6.53 11.76
C VAL A 178 17.34 6.72 10.25
N GLN A 179 18.28 6.86 9.31
CA GLN A 179 17.99 7.10 7.89
C GLN A 179 18.00 5.84 6.98
N MET A 180 18.28 4.66 7.53
CA MET A 180 18.27 3.41 6.75
C MET A 180 16.92 2.67 6.75
N ALA A 181 15.96 3.09 7.58
CA ALA A 181 14.60 2.51 7.62
C ALA A 181 13.76 2.80 6.35
N ALA A 182 14.04 3.89 5.63
CA ALA A 182 13.26 4.28 4.47
C ALA A 182 13.64 3.53 3.16
N ALA A 183 14.91 3.13 3.01
CA ALA A 183 15.45 2.58 1.76
C ALA A 183 15.62 1.05 1.75
N ARG A 184 15.28 0.37 2.86
CA ARG A 184 15.33 -1.10 3.02
C ARG A 184 13.99 -1.79 2.90
N HIS A 185 12.92 -1.07 3.18
CA HIS A 185 11.57 -1.57 2.97
C HIS A 185 11.19 -1.72 1.49
N ARG A 186 11.92 -1.11 0.54
CA ARG A 186 11.56 -1.12 -0.89
C ARG A 186 12.11 -2.31 -1.69
N ASP A 187 13.33 -2.78 -1.43
CA ASP A 187 13.98 -3.77 -2.34
C ASP A 187 13.82 -5.23 -1.91
N ALA A 188 13.80 -5.56 -0.62
CA ALA A 188 13.55 -6.93 -0.19
C ALA A 188 12.05 -7.31 -0.12
N ARG A 189 11.17 -6.30 -0.21
CA ARG A 189 9.77 -6.56 -0.59
C ARG A 189 9.64 -7.00 -2.05
N ARG A 190 10.66 -6.99 -2.92
CA ARG A 190 10.47 -7.13 -4.38
C ARG A 190 10.63 -8.56 -4.91
N ALA A 191 11.37 -9.42 -4.22
CA ALA A 191 11.56 -10.82 -4.62
C ALA A 191 10.64 -11.80 -3.85
N GLU A 192 10.30 -11.50 -2.59
CA GLU A 192 9.34 -12.31 -1.80
C GLU A 192 7.86 -11.98 -2.09
N SER A 193 7.60 -10.98 -2.92
CA SER A 193 6.25 -10.46 -3.14
C SER A 193 5.64 -10.83 -4.48
N GLN A 194 6.10 -11.85 -5.17
CA GLN A 194 5.42 -12.29 -6.39
C GLN A 194 4.94 -13.70 -6.14
N LEU A 195 3.79 -13.81 -5.46
CA LEU A 195 3.21 -15.09 -5.10
C LEU A 195 2.06 -15.43 -6.05
N PRO A 196 2.03 -16.66 -6.59
CA PRO A 196 0.86 -17.18 -7.28
C PRO A 196 -0.34 -17.20 -6.33
N ILE A 197 -1.52 -16.92 -6.88
CA ILE A 197 -2.78 -16.87 -6.13
C ILE A 197 -3.11 -18.18 -5.40
N PRO A 198 -2.87 -19.38 -5.99
CA PRO A 198 -2.99 -20.64 -5.25
C PRO A 198 -2.16 -20.68 -3.96
N THR A 199 -0.93 -20.19 -4.02
CA THR A 199 -0.01 -20.13 -2.88
C THR A 199 -0.55 -19.19 -1.80
N VAL A 200 -1.07 -18.04 -2.21
CA VAL A 200 -1.67 -17.04 -1.31
C VAL A 200 -2.95 -17.57 -0.66
N LEU A 201 -3.81 -18.23 -1.44
CA LEU A 201 -4.98 -18.95 -0.94
C LEU A 201 -4.60 -20.20 -0.10
N GLY A 202 -3.37 -20.70 -0.17
CA GLY A 202 -2.88 -21.72 0.76
C GLY A 202 -2.47 -21.13 2.12
N ARG A 203 -1.94 -19.90 2.13
CA ARG A 203 -1.33 -19.27 3.31
C ARG A 203 -2.31 -18.62 4.29
N HIS A 204 -3.42 -18.07 3.80
CA HIS A 204 -4.34 -17.28 4.64
C HIS A 204 -5.79 -17.76 4.52
N GLN A 205 -6.55 -17.67 5.61
CA GLN A 205 -7.96 -18.08 5.61
C GLN A 205 -8.87 -17.06 4.92
N HIS A 206 -8.51 -15.78 4.94
CA HIS A 206 -9.20 -14.72 4.22
C HIS A 206 -8.17 -13.89 3.44
N LEU A 207 -8.57 -13.26 2.34
CA LEU A 207 -7.69 -12.41 1.55
C LEU A 207 -8.32 -11.04 1.28
N LEU A 208 -7.51 -9.99 1.31
CA LEU A 208 -7.80 -8.68 0.74
C LEU A 208 -6.82 -8.42 -0.39
N ILE A 209 -7.32 -8.20 -1.60
CA ILE A 209 -6.54 -7.94 -2.81
C ILE A 209 -6.79 -6.50 -3.26
N THR A 210 -5.79 -5.64 -3.11
CA THR A 210 -5.76 -4.26 -3.58
C THR A 210 -5.12 -4.14 -4.96
N GLY A 211 -5.28 -3.01 -5.63
CA GLY A 211 -4.58 -2.75 -6.91
C GLY A 211 -5.18 -1.57 -7.65
N GLU A 212 -4.46 -1.08 -8.66
CA GLU A 212 -4.89 0.05 -9.49
C GLU A 212 -6.20 -0.24 -10.26
N PRO A 213 -6.90 0.80 -10.76
CA PRO A 213 -8.03 0.63 -11.66
C PRO A 213 -7.61 -0.15 -12.92
N GLY A 214 -8.38 -1.15 -13.33
CA GLY A 214 -8.03 -1.99 -14.49
C GLY A 214 -6.94 -3.04 -14.23
N ALA A 215 -6.41 -3.15 -13.00
CA ALA A 215 -5.38 -4.12 -12.66
C ALA A 215 -5.82 -5.60 -12.78
N GLY A 216 -7.12 -5.90 -12.92
CA GLY A 216 -7.62 -7.27 -13.13
C GLY A 216 -8.27 -7.94 -11.90
N LYS A 217 -8.53 -7.17 -10.82
CA LYS A 217 -9.10 -7.70 -9.57
C LYS A 217 -10.45 -8.43 -9.75
N SER A 218 -11.37 -7.82 -10.48
CA SER A 218 -12.69 -8.41 -10.79
C SER A 218 -12.57 -9.59 -11.75
N THR A 219 -11.61 -9.54 -12.68
CA THR A 219 -11.27 -10.63 -13.60
C THR A 219 -10.78 -11.85 -12.82
N LEU A 220 -9.91 -11.64 -11.84
CA LEU A 220 -9.44 -12.69 -10.94
C LEU A 220 -10.59 -13.35 -10.17
N SER A 221 -11.42 -12.54 -9.50
CA SER A 221 -12.58 -13.03 -8.73
C SER A 221 -13.52 -13.87 -9.61
N SER A 222 -13.79 -13.40 -10.82
CA SER A 222 -14.59 -14.09 -11.83
C SER A 222 -13.95 -15.42 -12.26
N HIS A 223 -12.67 -15.43 -12.61
CA HIS A 223 -11.95 -16.63 -13.04
C HIS A 223 -11.91 -17.72 -11.95
N LEU A 224 -11.62 -17.35 -10.71
CA LEU A 224 -11.62 -18.30 -9.59
C LEU A 224 -13.01 -18.88 -9.34
N THR A 225 -14.07 -18.05 -9.39
CA THR A 225 -15.46 -18.52 -9.27
C THR A 225 -15.80 -19.53 -10.37
N TRP A 226 -15.46 -19.20 -11.61
CA TRP A 226 -15.70 -20.05 -12.79
C TRP A 226 -14.96 -21.39 -12.67
N SER A 227 -13.65 -21.35 -12.39
CA SER A 227 -12.82 -22.56 -12.27
C SER A 227 -13.33 -23.51 -11.17
N LEU A 228 -13.63 -22.98 -9.97
CA LEU A 228 -14.16 -23.79 -8.88
C LEU A 228 -15.56 -24.34 -9.18
N SER A 229 -16.41 -23.57 -9.87
CA SER A 229 -17.75 -24.02 -10.27
C SER A 229 -17.68 -25.20 -11.24
N ARG A 230 -16.79 -25.16 -12.24
CA ARG A 230 -16.62 -26.25 -13.21
C ARG A 230 -16.07 -27.53 -12.59
N ILE A 231 -15.21 -27.43 -11.58
CA ILE A 231 -14.74 -28.59 -10.80
C ILE A 231 -15.91 -29.23 -10.04
N TRP A 232 -16.74 -28.44 -9.36
CA TRP A 232 -17.94 -28.94 -8.67
C TRP A 232 -18.97 -29.56 -9.62
N LEU A 233 -19.13 -28.99 -10.82
CA LEU A 233 -20.03 -29.49 -11.87
C LEU A 233 -19.47 -30.72 -12.61
N ARG A 234 -18.24 -31.14 -12.30
CA ARG A 234 -17.52 -32.25 -12.95
C ARG A 234 -17.19 -32.00 -14.42
N GLU A 235 -17.09 -30.74 -14.82
CA GLU A 235 -16.66 -30.33 -16.15
C GLU A 235 -15.12 -30.22 -16.27
N ASP A 236 -14.43 -30.00 -15.15
CA ASP A 236 -12.97 -29.98 -15.05
C ASP A 236 -12.47 -30.95 -13.97
N THR A 237 -11.19 -31.33 -14.06
CA THR A 237 -10.55 -32.27 -13.11
C THR A 237 -10.29 -31.64 -11.74
N SER A 238 -10.41 -32.42 -10.67
CA SER A 238 -10.04 -32.01 -9.31
C SER A 238 -8.55 -31.64 -9.17
N LEU A 239 -7.69 -32.12 -10.08
CA LEU A 239 -6.26 -31.74 -10.12
C LEU A 239 -6.04 -30.28 -10.55
N ALA A 240 -7.05 -29.64 -11.15
CA ALA A 240 -6.99 -28.25 -11.56
C ALA A 240 -7.42 -27.28 -10.45
N ALA A 241 -7.75 -27.79 -9.25
CA ALA A 241 -8.20 -26.97 -8.13
C ALA A 241 -7.10 -25.98 -7.69
N PRO A 242 -7.42 -24.68 -7.52
CA PRO A 242 -6.45 -23.67 -7.11
C PRO A 242 -6.08 -23.74 -5.61
N VAL A 243 -6.72 -24.62 -4.83
CA VAL A 243 -6.52 -24.79 -3.39
C VAL A 243 -6.72 -26.25 -2.99
N GLU A 244 -6.07 -26.70 -1.91
CA GLU A 244 -6.22 -28.06 -1.39
C GLU A 244 -7.59 -28.30 -0.73
N GLU A 245 -8.11 -27.30 0.00
CA GLU A 245 -9.43 -27.38 0.65
C GLU A 245 -10.57 -27.27 -0.38
N PRO A 246 -11.57 -28.17 -0.35
CA PRO A 246 -12.80 -28.03 -1.15
C PRO A 246 -13.64 -26.83 -0.72
N LEU A 247 -13.77 -25.86 -1.62
CA LEU A 247 -14.53 -24.62 -1.39
C LEU A 247 -15.68 -24.49 -2.38
N LEU A 248 -16.82 -23.99 -1.89
CA LEU A 248 -18.01 -23.72 -2.70
C LEU A 248 -18.04 -22.21 -3.03
N PRO A 249 -17.79 -21.82 -4.29
CA PRO A 249 -17.60 -20.41 -4.64
C PRO A 249 -18.94 -19.66 -4.67
N VAL A 250 -18.94 -18.42 -4.16
CA VAL A 250 -20.00 -17.45 -4.43
C VAL A 250 -19.41 -16.06 -4.64
N ARG A 251 -19.69 -15.44 -5.80
CA ARG A 251 -19.23 -14.08 -6.11
C ARG A 251 -20.36 -13.08 -5.94
N ILE A 252 -20.06 -12.00 -5.23
CA ILE A 252 -20.98 -10.88 -4.96
C ILE A 252 -20.26 -9.55 -5.10
N ALA A 253 -20.96 -8.51 -5.54
CA ALA A 253 -20.41 -7.13 -5.51
C ALA A 253 -20.62 -6.50 -4.13
N ALA A 254 -19.63 -5.75 -3.62
CA ALA A 254 -19.66 -5.18 -2.28
C ALA A 254 -20.90 -4.31 -2.01
N ARG A 255 -21.31 -3.47 -2.97
CA ARG A 255 -22.52 -2.64 -2.86
C ARG A 255 -23.79 -3.44 -2.63
N THR A 256 -23.84 -4.69 -3.09
CA THR A 256 -25.05 -5.53 -2.96
C THR A 256 -25.29 -6.03 -1.54
N LEU A 257 -24.29 -5.90 -0.66
CA LEU A 257 -24.38 -6.16 0.78
C LEU A 257 -25.12 -5.04 1.54
N LEU A 258 -25.36 -3.89 0.90
CA LEU A 258 -26.16 -2.79 1.45
C LEU A 258 -27.66 -3.04 1.16
N GLY A 259 -28.54 -2.79 2.12
CA GLY A 259 -29.98 -2.98 1.94
C GLY A 259 -30.74 -3.37 3.21
N GLU A 260 -31.88 -4.03 3.04
CA GLU A 260 -32.80 -4.41 4.12
C GLU A 260 -32.13 -5.22 5.22
N ALA A 261 -32.44 -4.88 6.47
CA ALA A 261 -31.89 -5.55 7.65
C ALA A 261 -32.33 -7.02 7.70
N GLY A 262 -31.39 -7.93 7.95
CA GLY A 262 -31.66 -9.36 8.03
C GLY A 262 -30.47 -10.16 8.51
N SER A 263 -30.64 -11.48 8.61
CA SER A 263 -29.54 -12.40 8.92
C SER A 263 -28.47 -12.41 7.83
N TRP A 264 -27.23 -12.75 8.16
CA TRP A 264 -26.14 -12.88 7.18
C TRP A 264 -26.51 -13.77 5.98
N SER A 265 -27.19 -14.89 6.23
CA SER A 265 -27.70 -15.77 5.17
C SER A 265 -28.70 -15.06 4.24
N THR A 266 -29.55 -14.19 4.79
CA THR A 266 -30.50 -13.39 4.00
C THR A 266 -29.77 -12.36 3.16
N VAL A 267 -28.77 -11.70 3.73
CA VAL A 267 -27.93 -10.73 3.02
C VAL A 267 -27.18 -11.39 1.86
N LEU A 268 -26.59 -12.57 2.06
CA LEU A 268 -25.90 -13.31 1.00
C LEU A 268 -26.85 -13.76 -0.12
N VAL A 269 -28.08 -14.19 0.22
CA VAL A 269 -29.10 -14.49 -0.80
C VAL A 269 -29.42 -13.25 -1.63
N GLN A 270 -29.68 -12.11 -0.98
CA GLN A 270 -29.99 -10.87 -1.68
C GLN A 270 -28.81 -10.41 -2.55
N ALA A 271 -27.59 -10.48 -2.03
CA ALA A 271 -26.37 -10.15 -2.74
C ALA A 271 -26.15 -11.06 -3.97
N ALA A 272 -26.32 -12.37 -3.82
CA ALA A 272 -26.24 -13.33 -4.93
C ALA A 272 -27.34 -13.10 -5.97
N ARG A 273 -28.58 -12.83 -5.56
CA ARG A 273 -29.69 -12.48 -6.47
C ARG A 273 -29.42 -11.19 -7.24
N ARG A 274 -28.87 -10.17 -6.57
CA ARG A 274 -28.50 -8.89 -7.20
C ARG A 274 -27.34 -9.05 -8.18
N THR A 275 -26.38 -9.89 -7.83
CA THR A 275 -25.18 -10.11 -8.64
C THR A 275 -25.44 -11.01 -9.85
N LEU A 276 -26.23 -12.08 -9.70
CA LEU A 276 -26.45 -13.09 -10.75
C LEU A 276 -27.72 -12.87 -11.57
N GLY A 277 -28.71 -12.15 -11.01
CA GLY A 277 -29.93 -11.75 -11.72
C GLY A 277 -30.61 -12.90 -12.46
N HIS A 278 -30.93 -12.66 -13.74
CA HIS A 278 -31.62 -13.62 -14.63
C HIS A 278 -30.83 -14.90 -14.94
N SER A 279 -29.54 -14.98 -14.57
CA SER A 279 -28.76 -16.21 -14.71
C SER A 279 -29.21 -17.30 -13.73
N LEU A 280 -29.90 -16.93 -12.65
CA LEU A 280 -30.47 -17.88 -11.69
C LEU A 280 -31.79 -18.46 -12.23
N ILE A 281 -31.87 -19.80 -12.26
CA ILE A 281 -33.11 -20.53 -12.60
C ILE A 281 -34.16 -20.34 -11.50
N ALA A 282 -33.72 -20.30 -10.25
CA ALA A 282 -34.55 -20.06 -9.08
C ALA A 282 -33.73 -19.33 -8.02
N ASP A 283 -34.44 -18.54 -7.24
CA ASP A 283 -33.92 -17.78 -6.13
C ASP A 283 -33.36 -18.72 -5.02
N PRO A 284 -32.13 -18.51 -4.52
CA PRO A 284 -31.59 -19.34 -3.45
C PRO A 284 -32.36 -19.14 -2.14
N ASP A 285 -32.54 -20.24 -1.40
CA ASP A 285 -33.15 -20.25 -0.06
C ASP A 285 -32.14 -19.74 0.99
N PRO A 286 -32.54 -18.92 1.99
CA PRO A 286 -31.63 -18.48 3.06
C PRO A 286 -30.95 -19.64 3.80
N GLY A 287 -31.59 -20.80 3.90
CA GLY A 287 -31.00 -22.02 4.44
C GLY A 287 -29.72 -22.49 3.75
N LEU A 288 -29.54 -22.15 2.46
CA LEU A 288 -28.35 -22.49 1.66
C LEU A 288 -27.06 -21.93 2.28
N PHE A 289 -27.14 -20.71 2.85
CA PHE A 289 -25.99 -20.00 3.40
C PHE A 289 -25.95 -20.03 4.93
N ARG A 290 -26.63 -20.95 5.63
CA ARG A 290 -26.62 -20.98 7.12
C ARG A 290 -25.33 -21.54 7.74
N GLY A 291 -24.47 -22.16 6.94
CA GLY A 291 -23.20 -22.76 7.36
C GLY A 291 -22.57 -23.52 6.19
N ARG A 292 -21.66 -24.47 6.47
CA ARG A 292 -21.10 -25.36 5.44
C ARG A 292 -22.19 -26.06 4.65
N MET A 293 -22.05 -26.07 3.32
CA MET A 293 -22.97 -26.73 2.41
C MET A 293 -22.31 -27.99 1.84
N GLN A 294 -22.97 -29.14 1.99
CA GLN A 294 -22.45 -30.45 1.60
C GLN A 294 -21.03 -30.73 2.10
N GLY A 295 -20.72 -30.29 3.33
CA GLY A 295 -19.43 -30.46 4.00
C GLY A 295 -18.35 -29.45 3.62
N ALA A 296 -18.57 -28.62 2.59
CA ALA A 296 -17.65 -27.59 2.11
C ALA A 296 -17.94 -26.21 2.69
N ARG A 297 -16.90 -25.39 2.86
CA ARG A 297 -17.04 -23.96 3.22
C ARG A 297 -17.43 -23.14 2.02
N TRP A 298 -18.07 -22.00 2.28
CA TRP A 298 -18.29 -20.99 1.26
C TRP A 298 -17.02 -20.18 1.02
N LEU A 299 -16.60 -20.04 -0.23
CA LEU A 299 -15.64 -19.02 -0.66
C LEU A 299 -16.43 -17.82 -1.19
N VAL A 300 -16.65 -16.84 -0.33
CA VAL A 300 -17.37 -15.60 -0.64
C VAL A 300 -16.39 -14.59 -1.22
N MET A 301 -16.49 -14.36 -2.52
CA MET A 301 -15.73 -13.32 -3.21
C MET A 301 -16.52 -12.02 -3.22
N VAL A 302 -16.04 -11.02 -2.49
CA VAL A 302 -16.65 -9.70 -2.42
C VAL A 302 -15.85 -8.76 -3.31
N ASP A 303 -16.43 -8.38 -4.44
CA ASP A 303 -15.76 -7.59 -5.47
C ASP A 303 -16.05 -6.09 -5.31
N GLY A 304 -15.01 -5.26 -5.34
CA GLY A 304 -15.09 -3.80 -5.41
C GLY A 304 -15.58 -3.10 -4.14
N LEU A 305 -14.89 -3.26 -3.01
CA LEU A 305 -15.21 -2.51 -1.78
C LEU A 305 -15.16 -0.98 -2.00
N ASP A 306 -14.23 -0.51 -2.83
CA ASP A 306 -14.10 0.90 -3.25
C ASP A 306 -15.29 1.41 -4.08
N GLU A 307 -16.08 0.52 -4.69
CA GLU A 307 -17.24 0.92 -5.49
C GLU A 307 -18.43 1.41 -4.66
N VAL A 308 -18.38 1.22 -3.33
CA VAL A 308 -19.32 1.80 -2.37
C VAL A 308 -18.89 3.24 -2.10
N ALA A 309 -19.55 4.20 -2.75
CA ALA A 309 -19.15 5.61 -2.72
C ALA A 309 -19.18 6.21 -1.31
N ASP A 310 -20.29 6.03 -0.59
CA ASP A 310 -20.45 6.55 0.77
C ASP A 310 -19.53 5.81 1.76
N ARG A 311 -18.68 6.58 2.44
CA ARG A 311 -17.71 6.10 3.42
C ARG A 311 -18.40 5.39 4.59
N GLU A 312 -19.52 5.91 5.07
CA GLU A 312 -20.22 5.31 6.21
C GLU A 312 -20.82 3.94 5.85
N SER A 313 -21.44 3.85 4.66
CA SER A 313 -21.99 2.63 4.09
C SER A 313 -20.90 1.60 3.80
N ARG A 314 -19.77 2.02 3.23
CA ARG A 314 -18.60 1.15 3.01
C ARG A 314 -18.08 0.59 4.34
N ALA A 315 -17.97 1.43 5.37
CA ALA A 315 -17.58 1.00 6.70
C ALA A 315 -18.58 0.00 7.33
N LYS A 316 -19.90 0.15 7.05
CA LYS A 316 -20.92 -0.83 7.48
C LYS A 316 -20.71 -2.19 6.80
N VAL A 317 -20.44 -2.23 5.49
CA VAL A 317 -20.14 -3.47 4.76
C VAL A 317 -18.88 -4.14 5.31
N ILE A 318 -17.81 -3.36 5.51
CA ILE A 318 -16.54 -3.85 6.05
C ILE A 318 -16.75 -4.47 7.45
N ARG A 319 -17.44 -3.77 8.36
CA ARG A 319 -17.76 -4.31 9.69
C ARG A 319 -18.62 -5.56 9.63
N MET A 320 -19.59 -5.62 8.71
CA MET A 320 -20.45 -6.79 8.53
C MET A 320 -19.62 -8.01 8.10
N ILE A 321 -18.71 -7.86 7.13
CA ILE A 321 -17.82 -8.94 6.69
C ILE A 321 -16.90 -9.38 7.83
N ALA A 322 -16.33 -8.41 8.57
CA ALA A 322 -15.43 -8.68 9.70
C ALA A 322 -16.05 -9.56 10.79
N LEU A 323 -17.37 -9.45 11.05
CA LEU A 323 -18.07 -10.30 12.02
C LEU A 323 -18.06 -11.80 11.64
N HIS A 324 -17.86 -12.09 10.35
CA HIS A 324 -17.86 -13.42 9.76
C HIS A 324 -16.46 -13.92 9.34
N THR A 325 -15.41 -13.09 9.44
CA THR A 325 -14.02 -13.51 9.22
C THR A 325 -13.44 -14.18 10.46
N ARG A 326 -13.77 -15.47 10.68
CA ARG A 326 -13.30 -16.27 11.82
C ARG A 326 -12.44 -17.44 11.36
N ALA A 327 -11.43 -17.80 12.15
CA ALA A 327 -10.63 -19.01 11.93
C ALA A 327 -11.53 -20.26 11.91
N GLU A 328 -11.36 -21.10 10.88
CA GLU A 328 -12.12 -22.33 10.60
C GLU A 328 -13.65 -22.15 10.43
N GLY A 329 -14.13 -20.91 10.27
CA GLY A 329 -15.54 -20.59 10.11
C GLY A 329 -16.17 -21.17 8.83
N ASP A 330 -17.50 -21.10 8.74
CA ASP A 330 -18.25 -21.61 7.57
C ASP A 330 -17.98 -20.85 6.26
N TYR A 331 -17.42 -19.64 6.37
CA TYR A 331 -17.08 -18.76 5.25
C TYR A 331 -15.58 -18.50 5.20
N ARG A 332 -15.12 -18.32 3.98
CA ARG A 332 -13.80 -17.90 3.57
C ARG A 332 -14.00 -16.71 2.64
N PHE A 333 -13.24 -15.63 2.83
CA PHE A 333 -13.48 -14.37 2.13
C PHE A 333 -12.31 -14.03 1.21
N VAL A 334 -12.61 -13.59 -0.01
CA VAL A 334 -11.66 -12.93 -0.91
C VAL A 334 -12.26 -11.58 -1.26
N LEU A 335 -11.66 -10.52 -0.74
CA LEU A 335 -12.12 -9.15 -0.88
C LEU A 335 -11.26 -8.46 -1.93
N THR A 336 -11.86 -7.69 -2.85
CA THR A 336 -11.10 -6.86 -3.79
C THR A 336 -11.43 -5.39 -3.62
N SER A 337 -10.43 -4.51 -3.78
CA SER A 337 -10.62 -3.07 -3.65
C SER A 337 -9.53 -2.27 -4.38
N ARG A 338 -9.75 -0.99 -4.70
CA ARG A 338 -8.64 0.00 -4.75
C ARG A 338 -8.04 0.18 -3.35
N PRO A 339 -6.81 0.72 -3.21
CA PRO A 339 -6.27 1.09 -1.90
C PRO A 339 -7.31 1.94 -1.14
N LEU A 340 -7.70 1.50 0.06
CA LEU A 340 -8.60 2.25 0.94
C LEU A 340 -7.81 2.75 2.15
N PRO A 341 -8.23 3.86 2.80
CA PRO A 341 -7.57 4.35 4.00
C PRO A 341 -7.47 3.27 5.07
N GLU A 342 -6.29 3.13 5.70
CA GLU A 342 -6.04 2.03 6.66
C GLU A 342 -7.06 1.97 7.80
N GLY A 343 -7.55 3.12 8.25
CA GLY A 343 -8.57 3.19 9.31
C GLY A 343 -9.91 2.56 8.94
N GLU A 344 -10.25 2.49 7.65
CA GLU A 344 -11.47 1.82 7.19
C GLU A 344 -11.33 0.30 7.17
N LEU A 345 -10.13 -0.21 6.87
CA LEU A 345 -9.85 -1.64 6.78
C LEU A 345 -9.54 -2.27 8.15
N ALA A 346 -9.27 -1.47 9.18
CA ALA A 346 -8.96 -1.91 10.53
C ALA A 346 -9.90 -3.01 11.07
N PRO A 347 -11.24 -3.00 10.87
CA PRO A 347 -12.11 -4.06 11.35
C PRO A 347 -11.84 -5.45 10.73
N LEU A 348 -11.27 -5.51 9.53
CA LEU A 348 -10.95 -6.77 8.84
C LEU A 348 -9.57 -7.32 9.25
N ARG A 349 -8.71 -6.47 9.83
CA ARG A 349 -7.33 -6.82 10.17
C ARG A 349 -7.32 -7.78 11.36
N GLY A 350 -6.77 -8.97 11.11
CA GLY A 350 -6.61 -10.03 12.09
C GLY A 350 -5.67 -11.11 11.54
N PRO A 351 -5.21 -12.05 12.38
CA PRO A 351 -4.19 -13.04 12.00
C PRO A 351 -4.64 -13.96 10.85
N THR A 352 -5.93 -14.03 10.56
CA THR A 352 -6.53 -14.88 9.54
C THR A 352 -6.62 -14.23 8.14
N LEU A 353 -6.46 -12.91 8.03
CA LEU A 353 -6.54 -12.17 6.76
C LEU A 353 -5.12 -11.91 6.20
N GLY A 354 -4.91 -12.25 4.94
CA GLY A 354 -3.72 -11.81 4.18
C GLY A 354 -4.04 -10.63 3.27
N GLU A 355 -3.26 -9.56 3.36
CA GLU A 355 -3.39 -8.39 2.48
C GLU A 355 -2.35 -8.44 1.37
N TYR A 356 -2.80 -8.26 0.13
CA TYR A 356 -1.96 -8.31 -1.05
C TYR A 356 -2.37 -7.27 -2.10
N THR A 357 -1.43 -6.81 -2.93
CA THR A 357 -1.61 -5.86 -4.03
C THR A 357 -1.32 -6.55 -5.36
N MET A 358 -2.27 -6.48 -6.29
CA MET A 358 -2.17 -7.04 -7.63
C MET A 358 -1.18 -6.26 -8.48
N GLU A 359 -0.27 -6.96 -9.16
CA GLU A 359 0.75 -6.35 -10.01
C GLU A 359 0.28 -6.19 -11.47
N SER A 360 0.79 -5.16 -12.13
CA SER A 360 0.63 -4.92 -13.57
C SER A 360 1.34 -6.01 -14.40
N PHE A 361 0.95 -6.19 -15.66
CA PHE A 361 1.62 -7.12 -16.58
C PHE A 361 3.12 -6.82 -16.71
N GLY A 362 3.93 -7.88 -16.65
CA GLY A 362 5.30 -7.88 -17.15
C GLY A 362 5.33 -8.18 -18.64
N ALA A 363 6.54 -8.27 -19.20
CA ALA A 363 6.74 -8.51 -20.62
C ALA A 363 6.21 -9.88 -21.08
N GLU A 364 6.41 -10.93 -20.28
CA GLU A 364 5.92 -12.28 -20.61
C GLU A 364 4.40 -12.37 -20.45
N GLU A 365 3.80 -11.76 -19.42
CA GLU A 365 2.34 -11.74 -19.27
C GLU A 365 1.65 -11.02 -20.42
N LEU A 366 2.21 -9.90 -20.90
CA LEU A 366 1.69 -9.16 -22.04
C LEU A 366 1.80 -9.96 -23.35
N LYS A 367 2.90 -10.67 -23.54
CA LYS A 367 3.13 -11.55 -24.69
C LYS A 367 2.16 -12.74 -24.70
N ASP A 368 1.91 -13.34 -23.54
CA ASP A 368 0.92 -14.40 -23.37
C ASP A 368 -0.50 -13.88 -23.64
N PHE A 369 -0.82 -12.69 -23.13
CA PHE A 369 -2.09 -12.01 -23.40
C PHE A 369 -2.29 -11.78 -24.89
N ALA A 370 -1.31 -11.18 -25.58
CA ALA A 370 -1.36 -10.91 -27.01
C ALA A 370 -1.52 -12.21 -27.82
N GLY A 371 -0.74 -13.24 -27.48
CA GLY A 371 -0.82 -14.55 -28.15
C GLY A 371 -2.21 -15.17 -28.04
N LYS A 372 -2.82 -15.15 -26.85
CA LYS A 372 -4.18 -15.66 -26.62
C LYS A 372 -5.25 -14.81 -27.30
N TRP A 373 -5.16 -13.49 -27.19
CA TRP A 373 -6.11 -12.55 -27.78
C TRP A 373 -6.22 -12.74 -29.29
N PHE A 374 -5.10 -12.65 -30.01
CA PHE A 374 -5.11 -12.74 -31.48
C PHE A 374 -5.35 -14.17 -31.98
N ALA A 375 -5.01 -15.21 -31.22
CA ALA A 375 -5.40 -16.58 -31.57
C ALA A 375 -6.93 -16.77 -31.61
N ALA A 376 -7.69 -15.99 -30.85
CA ALA A 376 -9.14 -16.00 -30.90
C ALA A 376 -9.73 -15.15 -32.05
N GLN A 377 -8.97 -14.19 -32.58
CA GLN A 377 -9.44 -13.29 -33.64
C GLN A 377 -9.26 -13.86 -35.06
N TYR A 378 -8.31 -14.77 -35.25
CA TYR A 378 -7.96 -15.30 -36.57
C TYR A 378 -8.18 -16.82 -36.63
N GLU A 379 -8.71 -17.30 -37.76
CA GLU A 379 -8.91 -18.74 -38.00
C GLU A 379 -7.59 -19.48 -38.22
N ASP A 380 -6.57 -18.80 -38.75
CA ASP A 380 -5.26 -19.39 -39.04
C ASP A 380 -4.16 -18.91 -38.06
N ARG A 381 -3.29 -19.85 -37.68
CA ARG A 381 -2.25 -19.62 -36.66
C ARG A 381 -1.15 -18.66 -37.12
N THR A 382 -0.96 -18.51 -38.43
CA THR A 382 0.12 -17.67 -38.99
C THR A 382 -0.27 -16.20 -38.90
N SER A 383 -1.49 -15.85 -39.31
CA SER A 383 -2.06 -14.50 -39.19
C SER A 383 -2.18 -14.09 -37.72
N ALA A 384 -2.62 -15.00 -36.84
CA ALA A 384 -2.67 -14.76 -35.39
C ALA A 384 -1.29 -14.38 -34.82
N ARG A 385 -0.25 -15.14 -35.17
CA ARG A 385 1.13 -14.86 -34.74
C ARG A 385 1.66 -13.55 -35.31
N ALA A 386 1.38 -13.27 -36.58
CA ALA A 386 1.80 -12.02 -37.21
C ALA A 386 1.12 -10.80 -36.57
N ALA A 387 -0.17 -10.89 -36.24
CA ALA A 387 -0.90 -9.83 -35.55
C ALA A 387 -0.39 -9.63 -34.11
N ALA A 388 -0.15 -10.72 -33.36
CA ALA A 388 0.45 -10.64 -32.03
C ALA A 388 1.87 -10.03 -32.07
N GLY A 389 2.67 -10.40 -33.07
CA GLY A 389 4.00 -9.82 -33.30
C GLY A 389 3.94 -8.31 -33.53
N ARG A 390 3.10 -7.87 -34.48
CA ARG A 390 2.89 -6.42 -34.75
C ARG A 390 2.41 -5.66 -33.52
N PHE A 391 1.44 -6.22 -32.77
CA PHE A 391 0.97 -5.59 -31.54
C PHE A 391 2.09 -5.45 -30.51
N LEU A 392 2.90 -6.49 -30.32
CA LEU A 392 4.03 -6.47 -29.38
C LEU A 392 5.14 -5.50 -29.82
N GLU A 393 5.33 -5.32 -31.13
CA GLU A 393 6.21 -4.28 -31.69
C GLU A 393 5.64 -2.88 -31.42
N ASP A 394 4.37 -2.63 -31.75
CA ASP A 394 3.71 -1.34 -31.55
C ASP A 394 3.70 -0.88 -30.08
N VAL A 395 3.55 -1.82 -29.14
CA VAL A 395 3.55 -1.55 -27.69
C VAL A 395 4.93 -1.73 -27.04
N GLY A 396 5.92 -2.23 -27.78
CA GLY A 396 7.25 -2.58 -27.26
C GLY A 396 8.12 -1.37 -26.97
N ASP A 397 7.85 -0.26 -27.66
CA ASP A 397 8.64 0.97 -27.62
C ASP A 397 7.87 2.16 -27.01
N GLY A 398 8.62 3.04 -26.34
CA GLY A 398 8.11 4.30 -25.82
C GLY A 398 7.05 4.17 -24.72
N ARG A 399 6.14 5.13 -24.65
CA ARG A 399 5.18 5.26 -23.54
C ARG A 399 4.08 4.21 -23.52
N LEU A 400 3.69 3.70 -24.69
CA LEU A 400 2.62 2.72 -24.80
C LEU A 400 2.97 1.44 -24.03
N LYS A 401 4.26 1.10 -23.98
CA LYS A 401 4.82 0.01 -23.17
C LYS A 401 4.37 0.04 -21.72
N GLU A 402 4.47 1.18 -21.04
CA GLU A 402 4.05 1.29 -19.63
C GLU A 402 2.53 1.27 -19.49
N LEU A 403 1.80 1.85 -20.45
CA LEU A 403 0.33 1.85 -20.44
C LEU A 403 -0.25 0.43 -20.55
N VAL A 404 0.27 -0.41 -21.45
CA VAL A 404 -0.22 -1.79 -21.64
C VAL A 404 0.20 -2.75 -20.55
N ARG A 405 1.00 -2.32 -19.56
CA ARG A 405 1.15 -3.08 -18.32
C ARG A 405 -0.15 -3.14 -17.55
N ASN A 406 -1.03 -2.14 -17.70
CA ASN A 406 -2.38 -2.20 -17.18
C ASN A 406 -3.24 -3.10 -18.10
N PRO A 407 -3.81 -4.22 -17.60
CA PRO A 407 -4.57 -5.18 -18.42
C PRO A 407 -5.75 -4.59 -19.17
N LEU A 408 -6.45 -3.61 -18.58
CA LEU A 408 -7.54 -2.93 -19.27
C LEU A 408 -7.01 -2.14 -20.47
N LEU A 409 -5.91 -1.42 -20.29
CA LEU A 409 -5.27 -0.68 -21.39
C LEU A 409 -4.67 -1.60 -22.44
N ALA A 410 -4.09 -2.74 -22.05
CA ALA A 410 -3.67 -3.78 -22.99
C ALA A 410 -4.85 -4.28 -23.84
N THR A 411 -6.01 -4.48 -23.21
CA THR A 411 -7.24 -4.90 -23.89
C THR A 411 -7.75 -3.82 -24.83
N ILE A 412 -7.82 -2.57 -24.38
CA ILE A 412 -8.21 -1.41 -25.22
C ILE A 412 -7.27 -1.26 -26.42
N ALA A 413 -5.96 -1.39 -26.21
CA ALA A 413 -4.96 -1.34 -27.27
C ALA A 413 -5.12 -2.53 -28.24
N ALA A 414 -5.32 -3.74 -27.75
CA ALA A 414 -5.53 -4.92 -28.58
C ALA A 414 -6.82 -4.83 -29.42
N VAL A 415 -7.90 -4.29 -28.86
CA VAL A 415 -9.13 -3.99 -29.60
C VAL A 415 -8.86 -2.97 -30.72
N ASN A 416 -8.18 -1.87 -30.42
CA ASN A 416 -7.81 -0.87 -31.43
C ASN A 416 -6.95 -1.48 -32.55
N ALA A 417 -5.98 -2.33 -32.21
CA ALA A 417 -5.12 -3.03 -33.17
C ALA A 417 -5.88 -4.07 -34.01
N THR A 418 -6.97 -4.63 -33.47
CA THR A 418 -7.81 -5.60 -34.19
C THR A 418 -8.74 -4.91 -35.19
N ILE A 419 -9.37 -3.81 -34.78
CA ILE A 419 -10.35 -3.08 -35.60
C ILE A 419 -9.66 -2.30 -36.72
N ASP A 420 -8.50 -1.72 -36.43
CA ASP A 420 -7.79 -0.83 -37.35
C ASP A 420 -6.30 -1.19 -37.44
N PRO A 421 -5.97 -2.37 -38.00
CA PRO A 421 -4.61 -2.92 -38.02
C PRO A 421 -3.64 -2.16 -38.94
N ALA A 422 -4.14 -1.24 -39.77
CA ALA A 422 -3.34 -0.46 -40.71
C ALA A 422 -2.78 0.83 -40.09
N ASN A 423 -3.35 1.29 -38.99
CA ASN A 423 -3.00 2.55 -38.33
C ASN A 423 -2.28 2.27 -37.01
N GLN A 424 -1.20 3.03 -36.75
CA GLN A 424 -0.45 2.93 -35.51
C GLN A 424 -1.32 3.11 -34.27
N LEU A 425 -0.97 2.43 -33.18
CA LEU A 425 -1.68 2.56 -31.92
C LEU A 425 -1.48 3.96 -31.30
N PRO A 426 -2.52 4.55 -30.69
CA PRO A 426 -2.36 5.78 -29.93
C PRO A 426 -1.39 5.58 -28.76
N THR A 427 -0.56 6.58 -28.48
CA THR A 427 0.53 6.51 -27.49
C THR A 427 0.16 7.11 -26.12
N SER A 428 -1.07 7.60 -25.95
CA SER A 428 -1.60 8.12 -24.68
C SER A 428 -2.81 7.36 -24.17
N ARG A 429 -3.05 7.41 -22.86
CA ARG A 429 -4.20 6.78 -22.23
C ARG A 429 -5.48 7.42 -22.76
N LEU A 430 -5.52 8.75 -22.81
CA LEU A 430 -6.70 9.47 -23.30
C LEU A 430 -7.04 9.11 -24.75
N SER A 431 -6.04 9.12 -25.64
CA SER A 431 -6.26 8.83 -27.07
C SER A 431 -6.65 7.37 -27.32
N LEU A 432 -6.15 6.42 -26.53
CA LEU A 432 -6.60 5.02 -26.55
C LEU A 432 -8.09 4.90 -26.21
N TYR A 433 -8.54 5.60 -25.15
CA TYR A 433 -9.95 5.64 -24.74
C TYR A 433 -10.82 6.31 -25.80
N GLN A 434 -10.40 7.48 -26.31
CA GLN A 434 -11.12 8.20 -27.35
C GLN A 434 -11.29 7.37 -28.62
N ARG A 435 -10.25 6.66 -29.06
CA ARG A 435 -10.32 5.79 -30.25
C ARG A 435 -11.20 4.56 -30.00
N PHE A 436 -11.05 3.93 -28.84
CA PHE A 436 -11.86 2.77 -28.46
C PHE A 436 -13.35 3.10 -28.39
N PHE A 437 -13.71 4.17 -27.67
CA PHE A 437 -15.10 4.64 -27.64
C PHE A 437 -15.53 5.24 -28.97
N GLY A 438 -14.61 5.82 -29.74
CA GLY A 438 -14.81 6.20 -31.13
C GLY A 438 -15.36 5.01 -31.91
N HIS A 439 -14.65 3.88 -31.93
CA HIS A 439 -15.08 2.66 -32.62
C HIS A 439 -16.41 2.13 -32.09
N LEU A 440 -16.60 2.11 -30.77
CA LEU A 440 -17.82 1.61 -30.13
C LEU A 440 -19.05 2.49 -30.40
N LEU A 441 -18.86 3.80 -30.55
CA LEU A 441 -19.92 4.77 -30.80
C LEU A 441 -20.15 5.07 -32.28
N SER A 442 -19.17 4.79 -33.17
CA SER A 442 -19.16 5.25 -34.57
C SER A 442 -19.59 4.23 -35.61
N ARG A 443 -20.10 3.04 -35.23
CA ARG A 443 -20.82 2.12 -36.15
C ARG A 443 -22.18 2.68 -36.62
N ARG A 444 -22.23 3.99 -36.92
CA ARG A 444 -23.39 4.80 -37.32
C ARG A 444 -24.12 4.20 -38.52
N ASP A 445 -23.43 3.72 -39.55
CA ASP A 445 -24.13 3.25 -40.77
C ASP A 445 -24.70 1.84 -40.64
N ALA A 446 -23.94 0.91 -40.05
CA ALA A 446 -24.39 -0.47 -39.82
C ALA A 446 -25.47 -0.53 -38.72
N GLY A 447 -25.27 0.20 -37.62
CA GLY A 447 -26.22 0.32 -36.53
C GLY A 447 -27.53 1.00 -36.97
N ARG A 448 -27.47 2.11 -37.70
CA ARG A 448 -28.68 2.76 -38.24
C ARG A 448 -29.39 1.92 -39.28
N ALA A 449 -28.67 1.19 -40.13
CA ALA A 449 -29.27 0.25 -41.06
C ALA A 449 -29.98 -0.90 -40.32
N GLN A 450 -29.41 -1.40 -39.23
CA GLN A 450 -29.99 -2.45 -38.42
C GLN A 450 -31.20 -1.97 -37.61
N ILE A 451 -31.12 -0.79 -36.98
CA ILE A 451 -32.26 -0.13 -36.31
C ILE A 451 -33.37 0.16 -37.33
N ARG A 452 -33.03 0.67 -38.53
CA ARG A 452 -33.98 0.88 -39.64
C ARG A 452 -34.66 -0.41 -40.08
N ARG A 453 -33.92 -1.51 -40.20
CA ARG A 453 -34.50 -2.82 -40.57
C ARG A 453 -35.37 -3.37 -39.44
N ARG A 454 -34.92 -3.29 -38.19
CA ARG A 454 -35.61 -3.80 -37.00
C ARG A 454 -36.95 -3.10 -36.76
N TYR A 455 -37.00 -1.78 -36.95
CA TYR A 455 -38.20 -0.95 -36.71
C TYR A 455 -38.80 -0.37 -38.00
N ALA A 456 -38.60 -1.02 -39.14
CA ALA A 456 -39.09 -0.53 -40.45
C ALA A 456 -40.60 -0.29 -40.49
N GLY A 457 -41.38 -1.07 -39.71
CA GLY A 457 -42.83 -0.94 -39.58
C GLY A 457 -43.31 -0.08 -38.40
N GLU A 458 -42.41 0.48 -37.59
CA GLU A 458 -42.72 1.16 -36.33
C GLU A 458 -42.06 2.55 -36.28
N PRO A 459 -42.64 3.57 -36.95
CA PRO A 459 -41.99 4.85 -37.16
C PRO A 459 -41.67 5.61 -35.86
N GLU A 460 -42.51 5.49 -34.84
CA GLU A 460 -42.30 6.11 -33.53
C GLU A 460 -41.13 5.47 -32.76
N ARG A 461 -41.04 4.13 -32.73
CA ARG A 461 -39.88 3.40 -32.19
C ARG A 461 -38.59 3.73 -32.94
N LEU A 462 -38.68 3.81 -34.27
CA LEU A 462 -37.53 4.18 -35.09
C LEU A 462 -37.07 5.63 -34.80
N ALA A 463 -38.00 6.54 -34.50
CA ALA A 463 -37.67 7.92 -34.15
C ALA A 463 -36.90 8.01 -32.83
N ILE A 464 -37.40 7.36 -31.75
CA ILE A 464 -36.73 7.40 -30.44
C ILE A 464 -35.34 6.74 -30.48
N HIS A 465 -35.17 5.59 -31.14
CA HIS A 465 -33.87 4.93 -31.24
C HIS A 465 -32.86 5.73 -32.08
N ARG A 466 -33.31 6.49 -33.09
CA ARG A 466 -32.42 7.40 -33.84
C ARG A 466 -31.99 8.59 -32.98
N TRP A 467 -32.94 9.19 -32.28
CA TRP A 467 -32.65 10.30 -31.37
C TRP A 467 -31.70 9.86 -30.25
N LEU A 468 -31.93 8.71 -29.62
CA LEU A 468 -31.01 8.15 -28.62
C LEU A 468 -29.63 7.85 -29.20
N ASP A 469 -29.52 7.38 -30.44
CA ASP A 469 -28.22 7.19 -31.12
C ASP A 469 -27.48 8.52 -31.34
N ASP A 470 -28.21 9.58 -31.72
CA ASP A 470 -27.67 10.93 -31.88
C ASP A 470 -27.22 11.53 -30.54
N GLU A 471 -28.00 11.33 -29.47
CA GLU A 471 -27.75 11.85 -28.12
C GLU A 471 -26.93 10.94 -27.21
N LYS A 472 -26.51 9.77 -27.71
CA LYS A 472 -25.82 8.71 -26.95
C LYS A 472 -24.65 9.23 -26.12
N ARG A 473 -23.90 10.18 -26.67
CA ARG A 473 -22.74 10.79 -26.00
C ARG A 473 -23.14 11.62 -24.79
N GLN A 474 -24.18 12.45 -24.90
CA GLN A 474 -24.64 13.29 -23.80
C GLN A 474 -25.22 12.43 -22.68
N LEU A 475 -26.08 11.46 -23.04
CA LEU A 475 -26.68 10.54 -22.07
C LEU A 475 -25.62 9.75 -21.30
N LEU A 476 -24.61 9.17 -21.98
CA LEU A 476 -23.51 8.48 -21.30
C LEU A 476 -22.69 9.39 -20.38
N GLY A 477 -22.54 10.68 -20.73
CA GLY A 477 -21.88 11.68 -19.89
C GLY A 477 -22.63 11.91 -18.58
N VAL A 478 -23.95 12.10 -18.66
CA VAL A 478 -24.82 12.27 -17.48
C VAL A 478 -24.81 11.02 -16.59
N LEU A 479 -24.85 9.83 -17.19
CA LEU A 479 -24.74 8.57 -16.44
C LEU A 479 -23.36 8.41 -15.77
N GLY A 480 -22.30 8.87 -16.43
CA GLY A 480 -20.96 8.89 -15.87
C GLY A 480 -20.89 9.77 -14.62
N LEU A 481 -21.42 11.00 -14.70
CA LEU A 481 -21.50 11.93 -13.57
C LEU A 481 -22.26 11.32 -12.39
N ALA A 482 -23.48 10.84 -12.64
CA ALA A 482 -24.33 10.21 -11.62
C ALA A 482 -23.61 9.05 -10.92
N ARG A 483 -22.86 8.22 -11.67
CA ARG A 483 -22.11 7.11 -11.09
C ARG A 483 -21.01 7.56 -10.13
N LEU A 484 -20.34 8.68 -10.42
CA LEU A 484 -19.27 9.22 -9.58
C LEU A 484 -19.79 10.04 -8.40
N GLU A 485 -20.95 10.67 -8.56
CA GLU A 485 -21.64 11.44 -7.51
C GLU A 485 -22.39 10.53 -6.52
N GLY A 486 -22.48 9.22 -6.81
CA GLY A 486 -22.99 8.22 -5.89
C GLY A 486 -24.49 7.94 -6.02
N GLU A 487 -25.09 8.25 -7.17
CA GLU A 487 -26.50 7.97 -7.44
C GLU A 487 -26.81 6.47 -7.44
N ASP A 488 -27.95 6.10 -6.83
CA ASP A 488 -28.35 4.72 -6.61
C ASP A 488 -28.87 4.02 -7.88
N SER A 489 -29.41 4.76 -8.85
CA SER A 489 -29.96 4.19 -10.10
C SER A 489 -29.60 4.98 -11.36
N LEU A 490 -28.78 4.37 -12.22
CA LEU A 490 -28.46 4.93 -13.54
C LEU A 490 -29.67 4.90 -14.49
N PHE A 491 -30.58 3.94 -14.32
CA PHE A 491 -31.80 3.88 -15.12
C PHE A 491 -32.73 5.05 -14.83
N GLU A 492 -32.97 5.39 -13.56
CA GLU A 492 -33.81 6.56 -13.21
C GLU A 492 -33.20 7.87 -13.68
N VAL A 493 -31.87 7.99 -13.63
CA VAL A 493 -31.14 9.14 -14.22
C VAL A 493 -31.36 9.20 -15.73
N ALA A 494 -31.27 8.07 -16.45
CA ALA A 494 -31.55 8.01 -17.89
C ALA A 494 -33.01 8.40 -18.21
N LEU A 495 -33.98 7.88 -17.45
CA LEU A 495 -35.39 8.22 -17.63
C LEU A 495 -35.65 9.71 -17.42
N THR A 496 -35.06 10.29 -16.38
CA THR A 496 -35.18 11.72 -16.07
C THR A 496 -34.59 12.56 -17.19
N TRP A 497 -33.38 12.21 -17.65
CA TRP A 497 -32.73 12.91 -18.75
C TRP A 497 -33.56 12.85 -20.05
N VAL A 498 -34.12 11.69 -20.39
CA VAL A 498 -35.00 11.54 -21.57
C VAL A 498 -36.31 12.33 -21.42
N ARG A 499 -36.89 12.41 -20.21
CA ARG A 499 -38.07 13.25 -19.96
C ARG A 499 -37.80 14.73 -20.19
N GLU A 500 -36.58 15.17 -19.94
CA GLU A 500 -36.19 16.57 -20.09
C GLU A 500 -35.84 16.92 -21.54
N HIS A 501 -35.11 16.03 -22.24
CA HIS A 501 -34.51 16.34 -23.54
C HIS A 501 -35.23 15.68 -24.73
N GLY A 502 -36.02 14.62 -24.50
CA GLY A 502 -36.69 13.82 -25.53
C GLY A 502 -38.21 13.90 -25.51
N ARG A 503 -38.80 15.00 -25.02
CA ARG A 503 -40.24 15.15 -24.78
C ARG A 503 -41.12 14.78 -25.97
N GLU A 504 -40.65 15.07 -27.18
CA GLU A 504 -41.35 14.79 -28.45
C GLU A 504 -41.46 13.29 -28.75
N HIS A 505 -40.64 12.46 -28.10
CA HIS A 505 -40.61 11.00 -28.29
C HIS A 505 -41.35 10.21 -27.19
N LEU A 506 -41.88 10.90 -26.16
CA LEU A 506 -42.61 10.29 -25.04
C LEU A 506 -44.06 9.93 -25.36
N THR A 507 -44.51 10.14 -26.61
CA THR A 507 -45.85 9.73 -27.08
C THR A 507 -45.96 8.22 -27.28
N LEU A 508 -44.82 7.52 -27.40
CA LEU A 508 -44.75 6.08 -27.52
C LEU A 508 -45.13 5.41 -26.19
N GLU A 509 -46.09 4.47 -26.24
CA GLU A 509 -46.40 3.62 -25.08
C GLU A 509 -45.19 2.76 -24.69
N ASN A 510 -44.88 2.70 -23.39
CA ASN A 510 -43.75 1.94 -22.83
C ASN A 510 -42.36 2.36 -23.35
N TRP A 511 -42.15 3.64 -23.69
CA TRP A 511 -40.84 4.18 -24.12
C TRP A 511 -39.69 3.86 -23.15
N GLN A 512 -39.97 3.63 -21.86
CA GLN A 512 -38.97 3.22 -20.86
C GLN A 512 -38.31 1.88 -21.22
N THR A 513 -39.04 0.97 -21.85
CA THR A 513 -38.51 -0.30 -22.35
C THR A 513 -37.53 -0.08 -23.50
N GLU A 514 -37.80 0.91 -24.36
CA GLU A 514 -36.88 1.28 -25.45
C GLU A 514 -35.56 1.85 -24.91
N ILE A 515 -35.62 2.62 -23.81
CA ILE A 515 -34.41 3.09 -23.12
C ILE A 515 -33.62 1.90 -22.57
N ARG A 516 -34.30 0.91 -21.99
CA ARG A 516 -33.68 -0.32 -21.48
C ARG A 516 -32.91 -1.05 -22.59
N ASP A 517 -33.57 -1.27 -23.72
CA ASP A 517 -32.98 -1.91 -24.90
C ASP A 517 -31.79 -1.10 -25.45
N PHE A 518 -31.91 0.22 -25.50
CA PHE A 518 -30.86 1.11 -25.96
C PHE A 518 -29.61 1.07 -25.06
N LEU A 519 -29.80 1.21 -23.74
CA LEU A 519 -28.71 1.21 -22.75
C LEU A 519 -27.93 -0.11 -22.78
N GLN A 520 -28.65 -1.24 -22.87
CA GLN A 520 -28.04 -2.56 -23.01
C GLN A 520 -27.30 -2.70 -24.36
N GLY A 521 -27.87 -2.15 -25.44
CA GLY A 521 -27.26 -2.12 -26.77
C GLY A 521 -26.03 -1.22 -26.90
N THR A 522 -25.64 -0.46 -25.87
CA THR A 522 -24.44 0.39 -25.93
C THR A 522 -23.12 -0.39 -25.86
N GLY A 523 -23.13 -1.60 -25.26
CA GLY A 523 -21.92 -2.37 -24.95
C GLY A 523 -21.05 -1.79 -23.81
N LEU A 524 -21.47 -0.66 -23.22
CA LEU A 524 -20.75 0.02 -22.12
C LEU A 524 -21.37 -0.24 -20.75
N LEU A 525 -22.65 -0.60 -20.75
CA LEU A 525 -23.45 -0.80 -19.55
C LEU A 525 -23.85 -2.27 -19.43
N VAL A 526 -23.80 -2.78 -18.20
CA VAL A 526 -24.28 -4.11 -17.82
C VAL A 526 -25.55 -3.93 -17.00
N GLN A 527 -26.61 -4.66 -17.36
CA GLN A 527 -27.87 -4.64 -16.63
C GLN A 527 -27.74 -5.43 -15.32
N GLU A 528 -28.16 -4.83 -14.20
CA GLU A 528 -28.25 -5.47 -12.88
C GLU A 528 -29.69 -5.39 -12.38
N GLN A 529 -30.43 -6.51 -12.39
CA GLN A 529 -31.87 -6.58 -12.07
C GLN A 529 -32.71 -5.50 -12.80
N HIS A 530 -32.97 -4.38 -12.13
CA HIS A 530 -33.78 -3.26 -12.62
C HIS A 530 -32.96 -2.05 -13.07
N ASP A 531 -31.65 -2.04 -12.86
CA ASP A 531 -30.75 -0.90 -13.07
C ASP A 531 -29.54 -1.23 -13.96
N TYR A 532 -28.57 -0.31 -14.07
CA TYR A 532 -27.38 -0.41 -14.91
C TYR A 532 -26.11 0.00 -14.19
N ARG A 533 -24.99 -0.57 -14.62
CA ARG A 533 -23.65 -0.11 -14.27
C ARG A 533 -22.74 -0.02 -15.47
N PHE A 534 -21.72 0.83 -15.40
CA PHE A 534 -20.61 0.77 -16.35
C PHE A 534 -19.87 -0.56 -16.25
N LEU A 535 -19.43 -1.06 -17.41
CA LEU A 535 -18.62 -2.27 -17.50
C LEU A 535 -17.34 -2.15 -16.67
N HIS A 536 -16.69 -0.98 -16.73
CA HIS A 536 -15.52 -0.63 -15.95
C HIS A 536 -15.64 0.79 -15.37
N HIS A 537 -15.18 0.99 -14.13
CA HIS A 537 -15.28 2.30 -13.45
C HIS A 537 -14.56 3.42 -14.23
N SER A 538 -13.39 3.14 -14.82
CA SER A 538 -12.68 4.15 -15.64
C SER A 538 -13.44 4.60 -16.89
N PHE A 539 -14.45 3.83 -17.34
CA PHE A 539 -15.34 4.28 -18.41
C PHE A 539 -16.29 5.35 -17.87
N ALA A 540 -16.83 5.17 -16.67
CA ALA A 540 -17.60 6.20 -15.98
C ALA A 540 -16.75 7.46 -15.77
N GLU A 541 -15.49 7.32 -15.31
CA GLU A 541 -14.54 8.44 -15.18
C GLU A 541 -14.34 9.19 -16.50
N PHE A 542 -14.14 8.49 -17.62
CA PHE A 542 -13.97 9.13 -18.93
C PHE A 542 -15.23 9.89 -19.39
N PHE A 543 -16.41 9.28 -19.28
CA PHE A 543 -17.66 9.93 -19.71
C PHE A 543 -18.04 11.09 -18.79
N ALA A 544 -17.83 10.96 -17.48
CA ALA A 544 -17.96 12.05 -16.53
C ALA A 544 -16.98 13.18 -16.83
N ALA A 545 -15.71 12.84 -17.11
CA ALA A 545 -14.69 13.83 -17.46
C ALA A 545 -15.07 14.65 -18.69
N ARG A 546 -15.62 14.00 -19.72
CA ARG A 546 -16.12 14.69 -20.90
C ARG A 546 -17.26 15.66 -20.55
N ALA A 547 -18.22 15.20 -19.74
CA ALA A 547 -19.34 16.05 -19.31
C ALA A 547 -18.88 17.24 -18.44
N TYR A 548 -17.91 17.04 -17.54
CA TYR A 548 -17.29 18.15 -16.79
C TYR A 548 -16.56 19.11 -17.73
N ALA A 549 -15.73 18.59 -18.63
CA ALA A 549 -14.98 19.40 -19.59
C ALA A 549 -15.89 20.24 -20.49
N GLU A 550 -17.06 19.73 -20.88
CA GLU A 550 -18.09 20.49 -21.64
C GLU A 550 -18.79 21.57 -20.79
N ARG A 551 -19.01 21.31 -19.49
CA ARG A 551 -19.69 22.26 -18.57
C ARG A 551 -18.79 23.40 -18.09
N ILE A 552 -17.48 23.16 -18.00
CA ILE A 552 -16.51 24.17 -17.55
C ILE A 552 -16.37 25.24 -18.64
N SER A 553 -16.42 26.52 -18.26
CA SER A 553 -16.27 27.63 -19.21
C SER A 553 -14.82 27.77 -19.70
N PRO A 554 -14.57 28.45 -20.83
CA PRO A 554 -13.22 28.73 -21.32
C PRO A 554 -12.33 29.53 -20.35
N GLU A 555 -12.92 30.26 -19.39
CA GLU A 555 -12.15 30.98 -18.36
C GLU A 555 -11.69 30.07 -17.21
N PHE A 556 -12.25 28.86 -17.09
CA PHE A 556 -11.92 27.83 -16.10
C PHE A 556 -11.74 28.35 -14.64
N PRO A 557 -12.77 28.94 -14.02
CA PRO A 557 -12.65 29.56 -12.69
C PRO A 557 -12.20 28.61 -11.57
N ASP A 558 -12.57 27.32 -11.65
CA ASP A 558 -12.24 26.31 -10.64
C ASP A 558 -10.99 25.47 -11.00
N LEU A 559 -10.11 25.97 -11.89
CA LEU A 559 -8.93 25.24 -12.36
C LEU A 559 -8.04 24.73 -11.20
N GLU A 560 -7.84 25.56 -10.18
CA GLU A 560 -7.04 25.18 -9.01
C GLU A 560 -7.62 23.97 -8.26
N HIS A 561 -8.95 23.87 -8.17
CA HIS A 561 -9.60 22.71 -7.56
C HIS A 561 -9.26 21.42 -8.33
N TRP A 562 -9.33 21.46 -9.66
CA TRP A 562 -9.00 20.30 -10.50
C TRP A 562 -7.52 19.92 -10.47
N VAL A 563 -6.62 20.91 -10.38
CA VAL A 563 -5.18 20.67 -10.17
C VAL A 563 -4.95 19.95 -8.84
N LEU A 564 -5.53 20.42 -7.75
CA LEU A 564 -5.39 19.77 -6.44
C LEU A 564 -6.04 18.38 -6.40
N LEU A 565 -7.19 18.19 -7.07
CA LEU A 565 -7.81 16.88 -7.23
C LEU A 565 -6.90 15.88 -7.94
N SER A 566 -6.02 16.33 -8.83
CA SER A 566 -5.07 15.46 -9.55
C SER A 566 -3.97 14.88 -8.64
N PHE A 567 -3.75 15.48 -7.47
CA PHE A 567 -2.80 14.98 -6.47
C PHE A 567 -3.43 13.92 -5.56
N ASN A 568 -4.76 13.74 -5.62
CA ASN A 568 -5.47 12.68 -4.92
C ASN A 568 -5.49 11.40 -5.78
N GLU A 569 -4.88 10.31 -5.30
CA GLU A 569 -4.75 9.05 -6.05
C GLU A 569 -6.10 8.50 -6.57
N ASP A 570 -7.19 8.64 -5.81
CA ASP A 570 -8.51 8.13 -6.19
C ASP A 570 -9.14 8.92 -7.33
N LYS A 571 -8.86 10.23 -7.40
CA LYS A 571 -9.46 11.18 -8.34
C LYS A 571 -8.52 11.62 -9.46
N GLN A 572 -7.26 11.20 -9.42
CA GLN A 572 -6.23 11.61 -10.38
C GLN A 572 -6.62 11.32 -11.82
N THR A 573 -7.15 10.13 -12.13
CA THR A 573 -7.53 9.76 -13.51
C THR A 573 -8.66 10.64 -14.04
N LEU A 574 -9.69 10.90 -13.21
CA LEU A 574 -10.79 11.79 -13.56
C LEU A 574 -10.28 13.21 -13.83
N ALA A 575 -9.52 13.78 -12.89
CA ALA A 575 -9.00 15.15 -13.00
C ALA A 575 -8.11 15.32 -14.23
N MET A 576 -7.24 14.35 -14.50
CA MET A 576 -6.36 14.36 -15.67
C MET A 576 -7.19 14.31 -16.97
N PHE A 577 -8.19 13.44 -17.07
CA PHE A 577 -9.09 13.43 -18.24
C PHE A 577 -9.86 14.74 -18.41
N VAL A 578 -10.35 15.36 -17.34
CA VAL A 578 -11.04 16.66 -17.41
C VAL A 578 -10.12 17.73 -17.97
N LEU A 579 -8.91 17.85 -17.42
CA LEU A 579 -7.94 18.86 -17.85
C LEU A 579 -7.53 18.67 -19.32
N CYS A 580 -7.25 17.43 -19.76
CA CYS A 580 -6.89 17.18 -21.15
C CYS A 580 -8.07 17.35 -22.13
N LEU A 581 -9.27 16.87 -21.79
CA LEU A 581 -10.45 17.02 -22.67
C LEU A 581 -10.89 18.47 -22.79
N TRP A 582 -10.78 19.26 -21.70
CA TRP A 582 -11.02 20.69 -21.76
C TRP A 582 -9.99 21.38 -22.66
N ALA A 583 -8.70 21.02 -22.55
CA ALA A 583 -7.61 21.55 -23.37
C ALA A 583 -7.71 21.18 -24.87
N GLU A 584 -8.48 20.17 -25.24
CA GLU A 584 -8.70 19.77 -26.64
C GLU A 584 -9.78 20.58 -27.35
N ARG A 585 -10.63 21.31 -26.60
CA ARG A 585 -11.71 22.11 -27.19
C ARG A 585 -11.15 23.32 -27.94
N GLU A 586 -11.71 23.61 -29.12
CA GLU A 586 -11.26 24.71 -29.99
C GLU A 586 -11.45 26.11 -29.38
N ASP A 587 -12.40 26.25 -28.43
CA ASP A 587 -12.70 27.51 -27.75
C ASP A 587 -11.89 27.72 -26.46
N CYS A 588 -11.01 26.77 -26.10
CA CYS A 588 -10.22 26.78 -24.87
C CYS A 588 -8.73 26.86 -25.17
N GLU A 589 -7.98 27.58 -24.32
CA GLU A 589 -6.53 27.75 -24.48
C GLU A 589 -5.78 26.81 -23.52
N ALA A 590 -5.20 25.73 -24.05
CA ALA A 590 -4.44 24.75 -23.26
C ALA A 590 -3.28 25.38 -22.46
N ASP A 591 -2.72 26.49 -22.96
CA ASP A 591 -1.67 27.23 -22.27
C ASP A 591 -2.13 27.86 -20.96
N GLN A 592 -3.42 28.13 -20.78
CA GLN A 592 -3.97 28.58 -19.49
C GLN A 592 -3.72 27.56 -18.38
N ILE A 593 -3.87 26.27 -18.68
CA ILE A 593 -3.58 25.19 -17.71
C ILE A 593 -2.10 25.15 -17.40
N SER A 594 -1.25 25.22 -18.43
CA SER A 594 0.20 25.18 -18.25
C SER A 594 0.70 26.37 -17.43
N ASP A 595 0.24 27.59 -17.75
CA ASP A 595 0.61 28.81 -17.04
C ASP A 595 0.14 28.75 -15.57
N HIS A 596 -1.08 28.30 -15.32
CA HIS A 596 -1.61 28.16 -13.96
C HIS A 596 -0.84 27.12 -13.15
N ILE A 597 -0.49 25.97 -13.75
CA ILE A 597 0.29 24.93 -13.08
C ILE A 597 1.73 25.41 -12.83
N LEU A 598 2.36 26.09 -13.79
CA LEU A 598 3.75 26.55 -13.66
C LEU A 598 3.91 27.81 -12.80
N ALA A 599 2.85 28.62 -12.64
CA ALA A 599 2.82 29.77 -11.75
C ALA A 599 2.32 29.44 -10.34
N GLY A 600 1.48 28.40 -10.22
CA GLY A 600 0.84 28.05 -8.97
C GLY A 600 1.78 27.53 -7.89
N ALA A 601 1.40 27.80 -6.64
CA ALA A 601 2.25 27.64 -5.47
C ALA A 601 2.05 26.31 -4.72
N ALA A 602 0.79 25.86 -4.56
CA ALA A 602 0.47 24.71 -3.70
C ALA A 602 0.73 23.36 -4.36
N GLY A 603 1.45 22.45 -3.72
CA GLY A 603 1.81 21.14 -4.30
C GLY A 603 3.22 21.09 -4.90
N GLY A 604 4.00 22.16 -4.78
CA GLY A 604 5.44 22.18 -5.10
C GLY A 604 5.79 21.60 -6.47
N HIS A 605 6.73 20.65 -6.50
CA HIS A 605 7.20 20.01 -7.74
C HIS A 605 6.14 19.13 -8.42
N GLN A 606 5.11 18.66 -7.70
CA GLN A 606 4.04 17.83 -8.27
C GLN A 606 3.26 18.55 -9.38
N ARG A 607 3.20 19.88 -9.35
CA ARG A 607 2.65 20.69 -10.43
C ARG A 607 3.39 20.48 -11.74
N ALA A 608 4.72 20.60 -11.74
CA ALA A 608 5.51 20.36 -12.95
C ALA A 608 5.36 18.92 -13.46
N LEU A 609 5.26 17.94 -12.56
CA LEU A 609 5.00 16.54 -12.91
C LEU A 609 3.61 16.36 -13.53
N LEU A 610 2.59 17.05 -13.02
CA LEU A 610 1.25 17.06 -13.60
C LEU A 610 1.25 17.68 -15.00
N ALA A 611 1.89 18.83 -15.20
CA ALA A 611 2.01 19.44 -16.53
C ALA A 611 2.71 18.49 -17.51
N ALA A 612 3.77 17.80 -17.08
CA ALA A 612 4.42 16.78 -17.89
C ALA A 612 3.51 15.60 -18.23
N LEU A 613 2.70 15.15 -17.26
CA LEU A 613 1.70 14.11 -17.47
C LEU A 613 0.63 14.55 -18.48
N LEU A 614 0.09 15.77 -18.35
CA LEU A 614 -0.92 16.31 -19.27
C LEU A 614 -0.36 16.45 -20.70
N LEU A 615 0.85 16.99 -20.84
CA LEU A 615 1.54 17.10 -22.12
C LEU A 615 1.75 15.71 -22.74
N ALA A 616 2.24 14.76 -21.94
CA ALA A 616 2.38 13.38 -22.39
C ALA A 616 1.02 12.84 -22.84
N GLU A 617 -0.05 13.01 -22.05
CA GLU A 617 -1.41 12.53 -22.36
C GLU A 617 -2.05 13.15 -23.62
N GLY A 618 -1.46 14.23 -24.15
CA GLY A 618 -1.81 14.82 -25.44
C GLY A 618 -2.22 16.29 -25.39
N ALA A 619 -2.12 16.95 -24.23
CA ALA A 619 -2.44 18.37 -24.10
C ALA A 619 -1.50 19.21 -24.98
N LYS A 620 -2.08 20.11 -25.80
CA LYS A 620 -1.34 20.89 -26.80
C LYS A 620 -0.80 22.19 -26.23
N PHE A 621 0.21 22.12 -25.36
CA PHE A 621 0.88 23.32 -24.85
C PHE A 621 1.69 24.02 -25.96
N GLY A 622 1.73 25.35 -25.91
CA GLY A 622 2.53 26.19 -26.78
C GLY A 622 4.03 25.92 -26.61
N THR A 623 4.82 26.24 -27.63
CA THR A 623 6.27 25.96 -27.65
C THR A 623 7.00 26.62 -26.48
N ALA A 624 6.62 27.84 -26.08
CA ALA A 624 7.22 28.52 -24.92
C ALA A 624 6.94 27.76 -23.61
N ASN A 625 5.71 27.31 -23.39
CA ASN A 625 5.31 26.59 -22.19
C ASN A 625 5.90 25.18 -22.11
N ARG A 626 6.00 24.47 -23.24
CA ARG A 626 6.74 23.20 -23.32
C ARG A 626 8.21 23.38 -22.95
N GLN A 627 8.85 24.40 -23.50
CA GLN A 627 10.25 24.70 -23.22
C GLN A 627 10.47 25.06 -21.74
N ARG A 628 9.60 25.90 -21.17
CA ARG A 628 9.61 26.26 -19.75
C ARG A 628 9.40 25.05 -18.84
N LEU A 629 8.48 24.15 -19.19
CA LEU A 629 8.23 22.90 -18.48
C LEU A 629 9.46 21.98 -18.52
N ILE A 630 10.05 21.76 -19.69
CA ILE A 630 11.24 20.91 -19.84
C ILE A 630 12.42 21.48 -19.04
N GLU A 631 12.64 22.80 -19.08
CA GLU A 631 13.65 23.47 -18.26
C GLU A 631 13.39 23.33 -16.77
N ARG A 632 12.11 23.42 -16.37
CA ARG A 632 11.70 23.20 -15.00
C ARG A 632 11.96 21.76 -14.56
N LEU A 633 11.57 20.75 -15.34
CA LEU A 633 11.83 19.35 -15.02
C LEU A 633 13.34 19.05 -14.95
N GLU A 634 14.14 19.61 -15.86
CA GLU A 634 15.60 19.50 -15.79
C GLU A 634 16.13 20.11 -14.48
N SER A 635 15.63 21.29 -14.09
CA SER A 635 16.03 21.95 -12.84
C SER A 635 15.63 21.14 -11.61
N ILE A 636 14.44 20.55 -11.58
CA ILE A 636 14.00 19.65 -10.51
C ILE A 636 14.92 18.43 -10.45
N GLY A 637 15.15 17.75 -11.57
CA GLY A 637 16.03 16.58 -11.65
C GLY A 637 17.47 16.86 -11.18
N CYS A 638 17.98 18.04 -11.48
CA CYS A 638 19.35 18.43 -11.17
C CYS A 638 19.53 19.02 -9.77
N CYS A 639 18.55 19.80 -9.28
CA CYS A 639 18.71 20.68 -8.11
C CYS A 639 17.78 20.35 -6.93
N ALA A 640 16.67 19.64 -7.15
CA ALA A 640 15.75 19.32 -6.05
C ALA A 640 16.47 18.51 -4.98
N ARG A 641 16.16 18.75 -3.71
CA ARG A 641 16.80 18.02 -2.61
C ARG A 641 16.33 16.58 -2.51
N GLU A 642 15.03 16.36 -2.65
CA GLU A 642 14.41 15.06 -2.44
C GLU A 642 14.63 14.15 -3.65
N VAL A 643 15.06 12.92 -3.39
CA VAL A 643 15.33 11.94 -4.43
C VAL A 643 14.05 11.58 -5.20
N ASP A 644 12.91 11.48 -4.51
CA ASP A 644 11.63 11.15 -5.14
C ASP A 644 11.21 12.25 -6.16
N ASP A 645 11.51 13.54 -5.88
CA ASP A 645 11.26 14.64 -6.83
C ASP A 645 12.21 14.59 -8.04
N GLN A 646 13.49 14.29 -7.81
CA GLN A 646 14.46 14.09 -8.90
C GLN A 646 14.05 12.93 -9.81
N GLU A 647 13.66 11.80 -9.23
CA GLU A 647 13.17 10.61 -9.93
C GLU A 647 11.89 10.90 -10.72
N GLY A 648 10.96 11.62 -10.12
CA GLY A 648 9.73 12.07 -10.76
C GLY A 648 10.04 12.92 -11.99
N ALA A 649 10.97 13.87 -11.86
CA ALA A 649 11.34 14.76 -12.95
C ALA A 649 12.05 14.04 -14.11
N PHE A 650 12.99 13.13 -13.83
CA PHE A 650 13.62 12.32 -14.88
C PHE A 650 12.63 11.34 -15.52
N THR A 651 11.70 10.77 -14.74
CA THR A 651 10.61 9.95 -15.27
C THR A 651 9.71 10.74 -16.20
N ALA A 652 9.35 11.96 -15.82
CA ALA A 652 8.58 12.89 -16.65
C ALA A 652 9.34 13.26 -17.94
N LEU A 653 10.64 13.57 -17.85
CA LEU A 653 11.48 13.79 -19.04
C LEU A 653 11.53 12.57 -19.96
N GLY A 654 11.67 11.36 -19.41
CA GLY A 654 11.62 10.12 -20.19
C GLY A 654 10.26 9.91 -20.88
N ALA A 655 9.16 10.31 -20.25
CA ALA A 655 7.83 10.27 -20.85
C ALA A 655 7.65 11.31 -21.98
N LEU A 656 8.41 12.40 -21.95
CA LEU A 656 8.46 13.46 -22.96
C LEU A 656 9.57 13.25 -24.00
N GLY A 657 10.12 12.04 -24.16
CA GLY A 657 11.23 11.76 -25.07
C GLY A 657 10.98 12.11 -26.54
N THR A 658 9.72 12.25 -26.96
CA THR A 658 9.34 12.71 -28.32
C THR A 658 9.40 14.24 -28.48
N GLU A 659 9.46 14.99 -27.39
CA GLU A 659 9.56 16.44 -27.43
C GLU A 659 10.96 16.89 -27.86
N HIS A 660 11.00 17.96 -28.66
CA HIS A 660 12.25 18.43 -29.26
C HIS A 660 13.29 18.81 -28.19
N GLY A 661 14.49 18.26 -28.31
CA GLY A 661 15.63 18.55 -27.43
C GLY A 661 15.63 17.82 -26.08
N VAL A 662 14.65 16.96 -25.77
CA VAL A 662 14.63 16.18 -24.52
C VAL A 662 15.70 15.08 -24.53
N LEU A 663 15.82 14.30 -25.61
CA LEU A 663 16.85 13.26 -25.73
C LEU A 663 18.27 13.85 -25.64
N ASP A 664 18.53 14.96 -26.33
CA ASP A 664 19.81 15.68 -26.27
C ASP A 664 20.13 16.18 -24.84
N ARG A 665 19.11 16.58 -24.09
CA ARG A 665 19.25 16.94 -22.67
C ARG A 665 19.62 15.72 -21.84
N LEU A 666 18.87 14.63 -21.95
CA LEU A 666 19.12 13.40 -21.19
C LEU A 666 20.51 12.82 -21.48
N GLU A 667 20.93 12.79 -22.75
CA GLU A 667 22.29 12.38 -23.12
C GLU A 667 23.34 13.29 -22.48
N ARG A 668 23.19 14.61 -22.59
CA ARG A 668 24.13 15.57 -22.00
C ARG A 668 24.21 15.43 -20.48
N LEU A 669 23.08 15.20 -19.80
CA LEU A 669 23.04 14.99 -18.35
C LEU A 669 23.72 13.66 -17.97
N ALA A 670 23.49 12.58 -18.71
CA ALA A 670 24.14 11.28 -18.47
C ALA A 670 25.68 11.35 -18.64
N ARG A 671 26.16 12.13 -19.61
CA ARG A 671 27.59 12.35 -19.87
C ARG A 671 28.25 13.38 -18.94
N SER A 672 27.48 14.17 -18.19
CA SER A 672 28.02 15.25 -17.37
C SER A 672 28.83 14.73 -16.19
N GLU A 673 30.15 14.92 -16.20
CA GLU A 673 31.02 14.58 -15.06
C GLU A 673 30.77 15.47 -13.83
N PHE A 674 30.05 16.58 -14.00
CA PHE A 674 29.69 17.48 -12.91
C PHE A 674 28.48 17.00 -12.11
N LEU A 675 27.65 16.13 -12.69
CA LEU A 675 26.51 15.55 -11.99
C LEU A 675 26.95 14.32 -11.19
N ASP A 676 26.35 14.16 -10.02
CA ASP A 676 26.46 12.94 -9.23
C ASP A 676 26.05 11.69 -10.06
N GLY A 677 26.71 10.56 -9.79
CA GLY A 677 26.46 9.30 -10.49
C GLY A 677 25.00 8.83 -10.39
N GLY A 678 24.31 9.10 -9.29
CA GLY A 678 22.88 8.82 -9.14
C GLY A 678 22.02 9.62 -10.13
N LYS A 679 22.24 10.94 -10.24
CA LYS A 679 21.53 11.81 -11.20
C LYS A 679 21.83 11.41 -12.65
N ARG A 680 23.09 11.08 -12.96
CA ARG A 680 23.48 10.58 -14.28
C ARG A 680 22.77 9.26 -14.61
N LEU A 681 22.68 8.35 -13.64
CA LEU A 681 21.94 7.10 -13.78
C LEU A 681 20.44 7.33 -14.03
N LEU A 682 19.82 8.32 -13.38
CA LEU A 682 18.44 8.71 -13.68
C LEU A 682 18.26 9.23 -15.09
N ALA A 683 19.23 10.00 -15.60
CA ALA A 683 19.23 10.44 -16.99
C ALA A 683 19.36 9.25 -17.95
N VAL A 684 20.22 8.26 -17.65
CA VAL A 684 20.34 7.00 -18.42
C VAL A 684 19.03 6.22 -18.39
N GLU A 685 18.40 6.07 -17.22
CA GLU A 685 17.12 5.38 -17.07
C GLU A 685 16.04 6.06 -17.92
N ALA A 686 15.91 7.39 -17.81
CA ALA A 686 14.97 8.16 -18.61
C ALA A 686 15.24 8.03 -20.12
N PHE A 687 16.51 8.10 -20.52
CA PHE A 687 16.93 7.94 -21.91
C PHE A 687 16.61 6.52 -22.42
N SER A 688 16.84 5.48 -21.63
CA SER A 688 16.59 4.09 -22.03
C SER A 688 15.14 3.78 -22.39
N ARG A 689 14.18 4.63 -21.95
CA ARG A 689 12.74 4.48 -22.23
C ARG A 689 12.33 5.02 -23.61
N CYS A 690 13.14 5.90 -24.20
CA CYS A 690 12.76 6.64 -25.42
C CYS A 690 13.88 6.76 -26.46
N GLY A 691 15.13 6.54 -26.08
CA GLY A 691 16.31 6.59 -26.94
C GLY A 691 16.76 5.22 -27.44
N GLN A 692 17.84 5.20 -28.23
CA GLN A 692 18.40 3.96 -28.77
C GLN A 692 19.06 3.11 -27.69
N VAL A 693 18.75 1.81 -27.66
CA VAL A 693 19.27 0.86 -26.64
C VAL A 693 20.79 0.82 -26.60
N THR A 694 21.46 0.82 -27.76
CA THR A 694 22.92 0.81 -27.86
C THR A 694 23.55 2.06 -27.24
N LEU A 695 23.00 3.24 -27.53
CA LEU A 695 23.47 4.48 -26.92
C LEU A 695 23.14 4.52 -25.42
N ALA A 696 22.00 3.99 -24.99
CA ALA A 696 21.67 3.88 -23.56
C ALA A 696 22.66 2.97 -22.80
N GLN A 697 23.13 1.88 -23.43
CA GLN A 697 24.20 1.02 -22.90
C GLN A 697 25.52 1.78 -22.78
N ASP A 698 25.91 2.53 -23.82
CA ASP A 698 27.12 3.38 -23.77
C ASP A 698 27.03 4.42 -22.65
N LEU A 699 25.88 5.10 -22.53
CA LEU A 699 25.62 6.09 -21.49
C LEU A 699 25.66 5.47 -20.08
N LEU A 700 25.16 4.25 -19.91
CA LEU A 700 25.33 3.50 -18.66
C LEU A 700 26.82 3.28 -18.35
N GLY A 701 27.63 2.90 -19.35
CA GLY A 701 29.08 2.76 -19.19
C GLY A 701 29.78 4.02 -18.70
N TYR A 702 29.36 5.20 -19.18
CA TYR A 702 29.85 6.48 -18.67
C TYR A 702 29.39 6.76 -17.24
N ALA A 703 28.10 6.56 -16.95
CA ALA A 703 27.49 6.93 -15.67
C ALA A 703 27.90 5.99 -14.51
N ILE A 704 28.04 4.68 -14.78
CA ILE A 704 28.20 3.64 -13.76
C ILE A 704 29.47 3.82 -12.90
N SER A 705 30.50 4.45 -13.46
CA SER A 705 31.74 4.77 -12.74
C SER A 705 31.51 5.61 -11.48
N GLY A 706 30.54 6.53 -11.51
CA GLY A 706 30.16 7.36 -10.37
C GLY A 706 29.08 6.74 -9.47
N VAL A 707 28.55 5.57 -9.80
CA VAL A 707 27.45 4.93 -9.08
C VAL A 707 28.00 4.01 -7.99
N SER A 708 27.76 4.34 -6.72
CA SER A 708 28.13 3.53 -5.56
C SER A 708 26.90 3.12 -4.73
N GLY A 709 26.08 4.09 -4.31
CA GLY A 709 24.89 3.84 -3.49
C GLY A 709 23.65 3.35 -4.24
N TRP A 710 23.66 3.38 -5.58
CA TRP A 710 22.49 3.20 -6.46
C TRP A 710 22.64 2.01 -7.41
N LEU A 711 23.52 1.06 -7.09
CA LEU A 711 23.78 -0.10 -7.96
C LEU A 711 22.56 -1.00 -8.17
N ASP A 712 21.67 -1.10 -7.19
CA ASP A 712 20.40 -1.80 -7.32
C ASP A 712 19.51 -1.16 -8.41
N LYS A 713 19.48 0.16 -8.49
CA LYS A 713 18.79 0.85 -9.58
C LYS A 713 19.51 0.61 -10.91
N ALA A 714 20.84 0.65 -10.93
CA ALA A 714 21.62 0.37 -12.14
C ALA A 714 21.38 -1.06 -12.65
N ALA A 715 21.26 -2.05 -11.77
CA ALA A 715 20.87 -3.41 -12.10
C ALA A 715 19.50 -3.46 -12.81
N ARG A 716 18.50 -2.70 -12.34
CA ARG A 716 17.18 -2.65 -13.01
C ARG A 716 17.25 -2.07 -14.42
N VAL A 717 18.03 -1.01 -14.60
CA VAL A 717 18.28 -0.43 -15.94
C VAL A 717 19.01 -1.43 -16.83
N ALA A 718 20.04 -2.09 -16.29
CA ALA A 718 20.83 -3.09 -17.01
C ALA A 718 20.02 -4.32 -17.44
N ILE A 719 19.08 -4.79 -16.61
CA ILE A 719 18.18 -5.91 -16.96
C ILE A 719 17.39 -5.59 -18.23
N GLY A 720 16.91 -4.35 -18.38
CA GLY A 720 16.18 -3.90 -19.56
C GLY A 720 17.06 -3.62 -20.79
N LEU A 721 18.35 -3.34 -20.59
CA LEU A 721 19.30 -3.06 -21.67
C LEU A 721 20.02 -4.31 -22.20
N GLY A 722 20.08 -5.40 -21.45
CA GLY A 722 20.68 -6.67 -21.88
C GLY A 722 22.01 -7.02 -21.21
N ASP A 723 22.64 -8.10 -21.66
CA ASP A 723 23.75 -8.75 -20.95
C ASP A 723 25.01 -7.89 -20.83
N GLU A 724 25.36 -7.08 -21.85
CA GLU A 724 26.50 -6.17 -21.77
C GLU A 724 26.35 -5.15 -20.64
N ALA A 725 25.14 -4.60 -20.48
CA ALA A 725 24.83 -3.68 -19.39
C ALA A 725 24.89 -4.37 -18.02
N ARG A 726 24.45 -5.63 -17.92
CA ARG A 726 24.54 -6.42 -16.67
C ARG A 726 26.00 -6.64 -16.26
N GLU A 727 26.86 -6.91 -17.23
CA GLU A 727 28.30 -7.09 -16.99
C GLU A 727 28.98 -5.77 -16.55
N LEU A 728 28.58 -4.61 -17.08
CA LEU A 728 29.06 -3.31 -16.58
C LEU A 728 28.72 -3.08 -15.10
N VAL A 729 27.48 -3.38 -14.69
CA VAL A 729 27.04 -3.26 -13.28
C VAL A 729 27.80 -4.25 -12.40
N ARG A 730 27.98 -5.49 -12.88
CA ARG A 730 28.76 -6.52 -12.19
C ARG A 730 30.21 -6.09 -11.95
N GLN A 731 30.87 -5.53 -12.97
CA GLN A 731 32.24 -5.03 -12.84
C GLN A 731 32.32 -3.89 -11.82
N ARG A 732 31.37 -2.95 -11.83
CA ARG A 732 31.30 -1.87 -10.84
C ARG A 732 31.10 -2.41 -9.42
N ALA A 733 30.21 -3.38 -9.24
CA ALA A 733 29.96 -4.03 -7.95
C ALA A 733 31.25 -4.60 -7.33
N TRP A 734 32.11 -5.22 -8.14
CA TRP A 734 33.39 -5.74 -7.68
C TRP A 734 34.46 -4.66 -7.47
N GLN A 735 34.49 -3.62 -8.30
CA GLN A 735 35.41 -2.48 -8.13
C GLN A 735 35.24 -1.80 -6.77
N LEU A 736 34.00 -1.68 -6.28
CA LEU A 736 33.71 -1.13 -4.95
C LEU A 736 34.40 -1.87 -3.81
N THR A 737 34.77 -3.15 -3.97
CA THR A 737 35.51 -3.89 -2.92
C THR A 737 36.93 -3.41 -2.71
N THR A 738 37.47 -2.64 -3.66
CA THR A 738 38.84 -2.14 -3.66
C THR A 738 38.92 -0.61 -3.61
N GLU A 739 37.78 0.07 -3.66
CA GLU A 739 37.71 1.53 -3.75
C GLU A 739 37.85 2.19 -2.37
N PRO A 740 38.82 3.12 -2.20
CA PRO A 740 38.93 3.89 -0.96
C PRO A 740 37.66 4.70 -0.70
N GLY A 741 36.98 4.42 0.42
CA GLY A 741 35.72 5.08 0.80
C GLY A 741 34.45 4.25 0.55
N ALA A 742 34.56 3.11 -0.13
CA ALA A 742 33.46 2.14 -0.15
C ALA A 742 33.33 1.47 1.23
N ASN A 743 32.13 1.49 1.79
CA ASN A 743 31.82 0.89 3.09
C ASN A 743 30.90 -0.34 2.90
N SER A 744 30.62 -1.03 4.00
CA SER A 744 29.70 -2.18 4.02
C SER A 744 28.34 -1.89 3.39
N TRP A 745 27.85 -0.64 3.43
CA TRP A 745 26.58 -0.26 2.81
C TRP A 745 26.63 -0.33 1.29
N HIS A 746 27.70 0.18 0.67
CA HIS A 746 27.92 0.08 -0.77
C HIS A 746 28.05 -1.38 -1.22
N LEU A 747 28.74 -2.21 -0.44
CA LEU A 747 28.89 -3.64 -0.73
C LEU A 747 27.58 -4.43 -0.58
N ALA A 748 26.76 -4.10 0.43
CA ALA A 748 25.44 -4.71 0.59
C ALA A 748 24.51 -4.35 -0.59
N LYS A 749 24.57 -3.09 -1.06
CA LYS A 749 23.86 -2.63 -2.27
C LYS A 749 24.34 -3.35 -3.53
N ALA A 750 25.66 -3.55 -3.66
CA ALA A 750 26.27 -4.29 -4.76
C ALA A 750 25.83 -5.77 -4.77
N SER A 751 25.84 -6.44 -3.61
CA SER A 751 25.34 -7.81 -3.46
C SER A 751 23.86 -7.92 -3.89
N GLN A 752 23.02 -6.98 -3.46
CA GLN A 752 21.61 -6.95 -3.85
C GLN A 752 21.41 -6.72 -5.36
N ALA A 753 22.21 -5.84 -5.97
CA ALA A 753 22.18 -5.60 -7.41
C ALA A 753 22.51 -6.87 -8.20
N LEU A 754 23.52 -7.62 -7.76
CA LEU A 754 23.90 -8.90 -8.36
C LEU A 754 22.81 -9.97 -8.20
N ALA A 755 22.18 -10.04 -7.03
CA ALA A 755 21.06 -10.96 -6.80
C ALA A 755 19.87 -10.66 -7.73
N GLN A 756 19.56 -9.38 -7.95
CA GLN A 756 18.50 -8.94 -8.87
C GLN A 756 18.79 -9.31 -10.34
N MET A 757 20.06 -9.35 -10.73
CA MET A 757 20.49 -9.76 -12.07
C MET A 757 20.74 -11.29 -12.18
N GLU A 758 20.27 -12.07 -11.19
CA GLU A 758 20.41 -13.53 -11.14
C GLU A 758 21.87 -14.03 -11.09
N MET A 759 22.80 -13.18 -10.63
CA MET A 759 24.22 -13.52 -10.46
C MET A 759 24.47 -14.10 -9.06
N HIS A 760 23.84 -15.25 -8.78
CA HIS A 760 23.71 -15.82 -7.43
C HIS A 760 25.04 -16.01 -6.68
N GLU A 761 26.07 -16.54 -7.35
CA GLU A 761 27.39 -16.76 -6.74
C GLU A 761 28.11 -15.46 -6.36
N ASP A 762 28.02 -14.42 -7.21
CA ASP A 762 28.65 -13.14 -6.94
C ASP A 762 27.92 -12.39 -5.82
N ALA A 763 26.58 -12.46 -5.82
CA ALA A 763 25.74 -11.91 -4.76
C ALA A 763 26.09 -12.52 -3.40
N ALA A 764 26.16 -13.86 -3.30
CA ALA A 764 26.52 -14.58 -2.08
C ALA A 764 27.94 -14.22 -1.59
N ARG A 765 28.92 -14.15 -2.50
CA ARG A 765 30.30 -13.79 -2.14
C ARG A 765 30.42 -12.38 -1.58
N LEU A 766 29.73 -11.39 -2.17
CA LEU A 766 29.72 -10.03 -1.62
C LEU A 766 28.95 -9.95 -0.31
N ALA A 767 27.81 -10.64 -0.18
CA ALA A 767 27.04 -10.68 1.06
C ALA A 767 27.86 -11.23 2.23
N ARG A 768 28.60 -12.32 1.98
CA ARG A 768 29.51 -12.91 2.96
C ARG A 768 30.56 -11.92 3.44
N LYS A 769 31.21 -11.18 2.53
CA LYS A 769 32.17 -10.13 2.90
C LYS A 769 31.56 -9.06 3.82
N VAL A 770 30.29 -8.71 3.62
CA VAL A 770 29.58 -7.76 4.49
C VAL A 770 29.29 -8.36 5.86
N LEU A 771 28.89 -9.63 5.95
CA LEU A 771 28.62 -10.32 7.22
C LEU A 771 29.90 -10.61 8.03
N GLU A 772 31.04 -10.76 7.36
CA GLU A 772 32.34 -10.95 7.99
C GLU A 772 33.02 -9.62 8.41
N ASP A 773 32.48 -8.47 7.99
CA ASP A 773 32.99 -7.15 8.36
C ASP A 773 32.45 -6.71 9.73
N ALA A 774 33.32 -6.71 10.74
CA ALA A 774 32.99 -6.30 12.10
C ALA A 774 32.57 -4.82 12.24
N SER A 775 32.79 -3.99 11.21
CA SER A 775 32.37 -2.58 11.17
C SER A 775 31.04 -2.38 10.42
N ALA A 776 30.44 -3.45 9.90
CA ALA A 776 29.20 -3.35 9.15
C ALA A 776 28.02 -2.98 10.05
N GLY A 777 27.27 -1.96 9.63
CA GLY A 777 26.03 -1.60 10.32
C GLY A 777 24.96 -2.69 10.18
N SER A 778 24.02 -2.71 11.12
CA SER A 778 22.90 -3.66 11.26
C SER A 778 21.97 -3.81 10.04
N PHE A 779 21.39 -2.72 9.57
CA PHE A 779 22.07 -2.07 8.50
C PHE A 779 22.58 -2.98 7.35
N SER A 780 23.70 -2.64 6.74
CA SER A 780 24.35 -3.42 5.68
C SER A 780 24.22 -4.96 5.81
N LEU A 781 24.30 -5.50 7.03
CA LEU A 781 24.12 -6.92 7.36
C LEU A 781 22.75 -7.51 6.97
N GLU A 782 21.63 -6.87 7.32
CA GLU A 782 20.28 -7.31 6.93
C GLU A 782 20.14 -7.37 5.40
N ARG A 783 20.57 -6.33 4.68
CA ARG A 783 20.49 -6.30 3.21
C ARG A 783 21.36 -7.38 2.55
N ALA A 784 22.58 -7.56 3.06
CA ALA A 784 23.47 -8.61 2.58
C ALA A 784 22.87 -9.99 2.82
N THR A 785 22.24 -10.21 3.98
CA THR A 785 21.53 -11.46 4.29
C THR A 785 20.38 -11.71 3.32
N GLU A 786 19.50 -10.71 3.12
CA GLU A 786 18.38 -10.82 2.18
C GLU A 786 18.86 -11.15 0.76
N ALA A 787 19.95 -10.51 0.32
CA ALA A 787 20.56 -10.78 -0.99
C ALA A 787 21.14 -12.20 -1.08
N TRP A 788 21.79 -12.68 -0.02
CA TRP A 788 22.33 -14.05 0.03
C TRP A 788 21.20 -15.09 0.02
N LEU A 789 20.21 -14.96 0.90
CA LEU A 789 19.09 -15.91 0.99
C LEU A 789 18.21 -15.91 -0.27
N GLY A 790 18.01 -14.74 -0.88
CA GLY A 790 17.31 -14.64 -2.16
C GLY A 790 18.07 -15.33 -3.30
N ALA A 791 19.40 -15.32 -3.27
CA ALA A 791 20.24 -16.01 -4.25
C ALA A 791 20.40 -17.51 -3.95
N MET A 792 20.49 -17.89 -2.68
CA MET A 792 20.76 -19.25 -2.20
C MET A 792 19.97 -19.50 -0.89
N PRO A 793 18.72 -19.98 -0.97
CA PRO A 793 17.88 -20.21 0.20
C PRO A 793 18.48 -21.18 1.22
N ASP A 794 19.26 -22.16 0.77
CA ASP A 794 19.90 -23.18 1.61
C ASP A 794 21.06 -22.62 2.47
N ALA A 795 21.50 -21.37 2.22
CA ALA A 795 22.58 -20.73 2.97
C ALA A 795 22.18 -20.26 4.38
N ALA A 796 20.90 -20.42 4.78
CA ALA A 796 20.40 -19.97 6.08
C ALA A 796 21.22 -20.50 7.27
N HIS A 797 21.67 -21.75 7.19
CA HIS A 797 22.52 -22.33 8.23
C HIS A 797 23.87 -21.61 8.32
N GLU A 798 24.53 -21.36 7.19
CA GLU A 798 25.82 -20.67 7.13
C GLU A 798 25.73 -19.24 7.67
N VAL A 799 24.67 -18.50 7.30
CA VAL A 799 24.40 -17.15 7.83
C VAL A 799 24.26 -17.17 9.35
N VAL A 800 23.48 -18.12 9.90
CA VAL A 800 23.29 -18.23 11.36
C VAL A 800 24.62 -18.52 12.07
N GLU A 801 25.46 -19.40 11.54
CA GLU A 801 26.77 -19.70 12.15
C GLU A 801 27.68 -18.47 12.17
N ILE A 802 27.70 -17.66 11.10
CA ILE A 802 28.46 -16.39 11.06
C ILE A 802 27.95 -15.43 12.15
N VAL A 803 26.62 -15.25 12.25
CA VAL A 803 25.99 -14.30 13.18
C VAL A 803 26.16 -14.72 14.64
N LEU A 804 26.06 -16.03 14.93
CA LEU A 804 26.24 -16.55 16.28
C LEU A 804 27.70 -16.48 16.75
N ALA A 805 28.66 -16.39 15.83
CA ALA A 805 30.07 -16.14 16.14
C ALA A 805 30.37 -14.68 16.53
N TRP A 806 29.46 -13.74 16.28
CA TRP A 806 29.63 -12.33 16.70
C TRP A 806 29.55 -12.17 18.22
N PRO A 807 30.10 -11.09 18.80
CA PRO A 807 29.97 -10.79 20.23
C PRO A 807 28.50 -10.78 20.70
N SER A 808 28.22 -11.32 21.90
CA SER A 808 26.87 -11.44 22.46
C SER A 808 26.19 -10.12 22.84
N VAL A 809 26.97 -9.03 22.88
CA VAL A 809 26.54 -7.67 23.20
C VAL A 809 25.92 -6.94 22.00
N ASP A 810 26.12 -7.42 20.77
CA ASP A 810 25.54 -6.80 19.58
C ASP A 810 24.16 -7.39 19.24
N SER A 811 23.17 -7.11 20.11
CA SER A 811 21.78 -7.56 19.90
C SER A 811 21.15 -6.93 18.67
N TRP A 812 21.49 -5.68 18.34
CA TRP A 812 20.89 -4.94 17.24
C TRP A 812 21.25 -5.55 15.88
N SER A 813 22.53 -5.86 15.63
CA SER A 813 22.96 -6.49 14.37
C SER A 813 22.41 -7.92 14.22
N ARG A 814 22.39 -8.68 15.33
CA ARG A 814 21.76 -10.02 15.36
C ARG A 814 20.28 -9.95 15.02
N THR A 815 19.54 -9.01 15.61
CA THR A 815 18.13 -8.77 15.28
C THR A 815 17.93 -8.44 13.81
N ALA A 816 18.81 -7.63 13.22
CA ALA A 816 18.69 -7.24 11.82
C ALA A 816 18.83 -8.46 10.87
N VAL A 817 19.80 -9.35 11.11
CA VAL A 817 19.96 -10.59 10.33
C VAL A 817 18.84 -11.60 10.64
N GLY A 818 18.43 -11.70 11.89
CA GLY A 818 17.30 -12.56 12.30
C GLY A 818 15.98 -12.15 11.62
N LYS A 819 15.71 -10.85 11.51
CA LYS A 819 14.56 -10.32 10.76
C LYS A 819 14.63 -10.65 9.28
N ALA A 820 15.82 -10.58 8.67
CA ALA A 820 16.02 -11.00 7.28
C ALA A 820 15.72 -12.50 7.08
N LEU A 821 16.18 -13.37 7.99
CA LEU A 821 15.89 -14.81 7.96
C LEU A 821 14.39 -15.11 8.14
N GLU A 822 13.72 -14.45 9.09
CA GLU A 822 12.27 -14.60 9.28
C GLU A 822 11.51 -14.25 8.00
N LYS A 823 11.88 -13.12 7.40
CA LYS A 823 11.27 -12.60 6.19
C LYS A 823 11.42 -13.53 4.99
N SER A 824 12.60 -14.14 4.83
CA SER A 824 12.87 -15.17 3.81
C SER A 824 12.29 -16.56 4.11
N GLY A 825 11.39 -16.67 5.10
CA GLY A 825 10.70 -17.92 5.44
C GLY A 825 11.56 -18.91 6.24
N GLN A 826 12.75 -18.51 6.68
CA GLN A 826 13.70 -19.33 7.44
C GLN A 826 13.43 -19.21 8.94
N GLY A 827 12.19 -19.50 9.37
CA GLY A 827 11.72 -19.29 10.74
C GLY A 827 12.52 -20.05 11.80
N GLU A 828 12.93 -21.29 11.50
CA GLU A 828 13.76 -22.09 12.42
C GLU A 828 15.17 -21.49 12.59
N ALA A 829 15.78 -21.00 11.51
CA ALA A 829 17.08 -20.32 11.53
C ALA A 829 17.00 -18.99 12.30
N ALA A 830 15.96 -18.19 12.05
CA ALA A 830 15.70 -16.94 12.76
C ALA A 830 15.44 -17.18 14.25
N SER A 831 14.75 -18.27 14.60
CA SER A 831 14.47 -18.66 15.97
C SER A 831 15.75 -18.96 16.76
N ARG A 832 16.80 -19.53 16.14
CA ARG A 832 18.11 -19.72 16.80
C ARG A 832 18.75 -18.39 17.22
N ILE A 833 18.63 -17.36 16.39
CA ILE A 833 19.12 -16.02 16.71
C ILE A 833 18.27 -15.39 17.82
N ALA A 834 16.93 -15.50 17.72
CA ALA A 834 16.02 -15.01 18.75
C ALA A 834 16.32 -15.63 20.14
N LEU A 835 16.61 -16.94 20.19
CA LEU A 835 17.02 -17.61 21.43
C LEU A 835 18.29 -16.98 22.01
N ALA A 836 19.31 -16.76 21.18
CA ALA A 836 20.57 -16.17 21.61
C ALA A 836 20.39 -14.73 22.15
N ILE A 837 19.43 -13.97 21.61
CA ILE A 837 19.06 -12.64 22.12
C ILE A 837 18.32 -12.76 23.46
N LEU A 838 17.31 -13.62 23.56
CA LEU A 838 16.54 -13.82 24.80
C LEU A 838 17.39 -14.36 25.96
N GLN A 839 18.49 -15.05 25.65
CA GLN A 839 19.46 -15.55 26.62
C GLN A 839 20.57 -14.54 26.98
N SER A 840 20.65 -13.40 26.28
CA SER A 840 21.67 -12.38 26.55
C SER A 840 21.22 -11.43 27.66
N ASP A 841 22.12 -11.18 28.63
CA ASP A 841 21.90 -10.20 29.71
C ASP A 841 22.04 -8.74 29.24
N SER A 842 22.39 -8.51 27.98
CA SER A 842 22.69 -7.19 27.40
C SER A 842 21.79 -6.81 26.23
N ALA A 843 20.71 -7.56 26.01
CA ALA A 843 19.79 -7.30 24.91
C ALA A 843 19.01 -6.00 25.11
N ASP A 844 19.02 -5.13 24.09
CA ASP A 844 18.17 -3.95 24.08
C ASP A 844 16.68 -4.30 24.00
N GLY A 845 15.82 -3.34 24.34
CA GLY A 845 14.38 -3.58 24.41
C GLY A 845 13.71 -3.90 23.08
N GLY A 846 14.18 -3.31 21.97
CA GLY A 846 13.61 -3.57 20.64
C GLY A 846 14.03 -4.94 20.08
N SER A 847 15.27 -5.36 20.34
CA SER A 847 15.73 -6.71 20.03
C SER A 847 14.99 -7.77 20.85
N SER A 848 14.72 -7.48 22.12
CA SER A 848 13.96 -8.35 23.02
C SER A 848 12.50 -8.49 22.57
N GLU A 849 11.86 -7.40 22.13
CA GLU A 849 10.50 -7.43 21.58
C GLU A 849 10.39 -8.35 20.36
N TRP A 850 11.27 -8.16 19.37
CA TRP A 850 11.28 -8.98 18.17
C TRP A 850 11.55 -10.46 18.51
N ALA A 851 12.58 -10.73 19.32
CA ALA A 851 12.96 -12.09 19.67
C ALA A 851 11.86 -12.82 20.45
N ALA A 852 11.18 -12.13 21.38
CA ALA A 852 10.07 -12.70 22.14
C ALA A 852 8.86 -13.00 21.26
N SER A 853 8.47 -12.07 20.39
CA SER A 853 7.35 -12.26 19.46
C SER A 853 7.62 -13.40 18.48
N LEU A 854 8.81 -13.45 17.86
CA LEU A 854 9.18 -14.53 16.95
C LEU A 854 9.22 -15.89 17.67
N TRP A 855 9.76 -15.94 18.89
CA TRP A 855 9.83 -17.16 19.68
C TRP A 855 8.43 -17.68 20.04
N ALA A 856 7.54 -16.81 20.51
CA ALA A 856 6.14 -17.12 20.79
C ALA A 856 5.42 -17.67 19.54
N LYS A 857 5.58 -16.99 18.40
CA LYS A 857 4.99 -17.38 17.11
C LYS A 857 5.51 -18.74 16.60
N THR A 858 6.79 -19.04 16.82
CA THR A 858 7.43 -20.25 16.29
C THR A 858 7.18 -21.48 17.15
N HIS A 859 7.19 -21.32 18.48
CA HIS A 859 7.16 -22.45 19.43
C HIS A 859 5.85 -22.60 20.21
N GLY A 860 4.95 -21.62 20.14
CA GLY A 860 3.67 -21.63 20.87
C GLY A 860 3.87 -21.91 22.37
N GLU A 861 3.08 -22.81 22.94
CA GLU A 861 3.22 -23.23 24.35
C GLU A 861 4.59 -23.82 24.69
N GLY A 862 5.28 -24.45 23.73
CA GLY A 862 6.62 -25.01 23.91
C GLY A 862 7.69 -23.95 24.18
N GLY A 863 7.43 -22.70 23.83
CA GLY A 863 8.34 -21.56 24.04
C GLY A 863 8.26 -20.90 25.41
N ARG A 864 7.29 -21.30 26.26
CA ARG A 864 6.94 -20.63 27.53
C ARG A 864 8.12 -20.50 28.50
N SER A 865 8.87 -21.58 28.72
CA SER A 865 9.96 -21.61 29.71
C SER A 865 11.09 -20.62 29.39
N VAL A 866 11.36 -20.39 28.10
CA VAL A 866 12.36 -19.42 27.64
C VAL A 866 11.90 -17.99 27.89
N LEU A 867 10.62 -17.68 27.63
CA LEU A 867 10.02 -16.37 27.90
C LEU A 867 9.96 -16.08 29.40
N GLU A 868 9.54 -17.05 30.22
CA GLU A 868 9.55 -16.93 31.69
C GLU A 868 10.95 -16.68 32.24
N SER A 869 11.95 -17.40 31.71
CA SER A 869 13.35 -17.20 32.08
C SER A 869 13.88 -15.82 31.66
N ALA A 870 13.46 -15.32 30.50
CA ALA A 870 13.80 -13.96 30.04
C ALA A 870 13.14 -12.89 30.90
N ILE A 871 11.89 -13.10 31.33
CA ILE A 871 11.19 -12.22 32.28
C ILE A 871 11.95 -12.17 33.61
N GLU A 872 12.36 -13.32 34.15
CA GLU A 872 13.10 -13.35 35.41
C GLU A 872 14.44 -12.62 35.31
N ARG A 873 15.18 -12.82 34.20
CA ARG A 873 16.40 -12.05 33.92
C ARG A 873 16.14 -10.55 33.83
N SER A 874 15.04 -10.14 33.17
CA SER A 874 14.69 -8.72 33.03
C SER A 874 14.38 -8.02 34.36
N LYS A 875 14.01 -8.77 35.41
CA LYS A 875 13.82 -8.23 36.77
C LYS A 875 15.13 -7.84 37.46
N ALA A 876 16.25 -8.41 37.03
CA ALA A 876 17.57 -8.15 37.62
C ALA A 876 18.23 -6.87 37.06
N ASP A 877 17.68 -6.31 35.98
CA ASP A 877 18.23 -5.12 35.34
C ASP A 877 17.97 -3.86 36.19
N VAL A 878 19.06 -3.19 36.57
CA VAL A 878 19.11 -2.21 37.68
C VAL A 878 18.45 -0.87 37.31
N GLY A 879 17.90 -0.74 36.10
CA GLY A 879 17.41 0.51 35.49
C GLY A 879 15.89 0.77 35.51
N HIS A 880 15.05 -0.14 36.01
CA HIS A 880 13.58 0.07 36.11
C HIS A 880 12.83 0.29 34.77
N TYR A 881 13.32 -0.23 33.63
CA TYR A 881 12.66 -0.07 32.34
C TYR A 881 11.48 -1.03 32.14
N ILE A 882 10.25 -0.51 32.13
CA ILE A 882 9.00 -1.30 32.17
C ILE A 882 8.65 -1.92 30.79
N TRP A 883 9.22 -1.43 29.69
CA TRP A 883 8.86 -1.90 28.34
C TRP A 883 9.37 -3.31 28.02
N VAL A 884 10.56 -3.73 28.47
CA VAL A 884 11.08 -5.09 28.19
C VAL A 884 10.19 -6.16 28.82
N PRO A 885 9.83 -6.07 30.12
CA PRO A 885 8.83 -6.95 30.70
C PRO A 885 7.47 -6.84 29.98
N ALA A 886 7.05 -5.65 29.52
CA ALA A 886 5.80 -5.50 28.78
C ALA A 886 5.79 -6.35 27.50
N TYR A 887 6.85 -6.27 26.69
CA TYR A 887 6.97 -7.04 25.47
C TYR A 887 6.99 -8.56 25.72
N LEU A 888 7.69 -9.00 26.77
CA LEU A 888 7.77 -10.41 27.14
C LEU A 888 6.43 -10.95 27.68
N HIS A 889 5.74 -10.18 28.51
CA HIS A 889 4.41 -10.54 29.01
C HIS A 889 3.36 -10.55 27.90
N ARG A 890 3.46 -9.64 26.92
CA ARG A 890 2.64 -9.69 25.70
C ARG A 890 2.90 -10.97 24.91
N ALA A 891 4.17 -11.34 24.69
CA ALA A 891 4.50 -12.58 23.99
C ALA A 891 4.00 -13.83 24.72
N LEU A 892 3.95 -13.82 26.06
CA LEU A 892 3.30 -14.87 26.85
C LEU A 892 1.76 -14.88 26.67
N ALA A 893 1.13 -13.71 26.59
CA ALA A 893 -0.30 -13.62 26.32
C ALA A 893 -0.64 -14.14 24.91
N ASP A 894 0.20 -13.88 23.91
CA ASP A 894 0.05 -14.37 22.53
C ASP A 894 0.05 -15.91 22.44
N ILE A 895 0.72 -16.61 23.36
CA ILE A 895 0.70 -18.08 23.46
C ILE A 895 -0.40 -18.63 24.38
N GLY A 896 -1.33 -17.78 24.82
CA GLY A 896 -2.51 -18.16 25.61
C GLY A 896 -2.41 -17.93 27.12
N ASP A 897 -1.28 -17.42 27.63
CA ASP A 897 -1.06 -17.19 29.06
C ASP A 897 -1.39 -15.74 29.48
N VAL A 898 -2.68 -15.42 29.43
CA VAL A 898 -3.19 -14.06 29.62
C VAL A 898 -3.16 -13.61 31.09
N GLY A 899 -3.29 -14.55 32.03
CA GLY A 899 -3.42 -14.28 33.47
C GLY A 899 -2.21 -13.52 34.03
N PRO A 900 -0.98 -14.06 33.94
CA PRO A 900 0.22 -13.40 34.44
C PRO A 900 0.52 -12.06 33.78
N ALA A 901 0.23 -11.92 32.47
CA ALA A 901 0.40 -10.65 31.75
C ALA A 901 -0.56 -9.56 32.26
N THR A 902 -1.82 -9.95 32.51
CA THR A 902 -2.85 -9.05 33.03
C THR A 902 -2.59 -8.68 34.49
N GLU A 903 -2.20 -9.64 35.32
CA GLU A 903 -1.80 -9.39 36.71
C GLU A 903 -0.58 -8.49 36.80
N TRP A 904 0.42 -8.71 35.94
CA TRP A 904 1.57 -7.84 35.82
C TRP A 904 1.18 -6.42 35.43
N ALA A 905 0.40 -6.24 34.35
CA ALA A 905 -0.03 -4.93 33.86
C ALA A 905 -0.86 -4.16 34.92
N ARG A 906 -1.75 -4.85 35.64
CA ARG A 906 -2.51 -4.28 36.76
C ARG A 906 -1.63 -4.00 37.98
N GLY A 907 -0.59 -4.80 38.20
CA GLY A 907 0.33 -4.77 39.35
C GLY A 907 1.41 -3.69 39.28
N VAL A 908 1.71 -3.14 38.09
CA VAL A 908 2.62 -1.98 37.90
C VAL A 908 2.23 -0.80 38.81
N GLN A 909 0.96 -0.72 39.23
CA GLN A 909 0.39 0.30 40.11
C GLN A 909 0.90 0.30 41.57
N VAL A 910 1.24 -0.85 42.16
CA VAL A 910 1.42 -0.98 43.63
C VAL A 910 2.68 -0.25 44.15
N ASN A 911 3.61 0.10 43.27
CA ASN A 911 4.89 0.74 43.62
C ASN A 911 5.03 2.22 43.19
N SER A 912 3.92 2.95 42.98
CA SER A 912 3.95 4.38 42.60
C SER A 912 4.69 4.69 41.27
N ARG A 913 4.48 3.88 40.22
CA ARG A 913 5.29 3.90 38.98
C ARG A 913 4.67 4.53 37.73
N TRP A 914 3.47 5.13 37.79
CA TRP A 914 2.85 5.75 36.60
C TRP A 914 3.59 7.02 36.08
N GLY A 915 4.46 7.60 36.90
CA GLY A 915 5.39 8.67 36.51
C GLY A 915 6.76 8.18 36.02
N VAL A 916 6.96 6.87 35.84
CA VAL A 916 8.19 6.27 35.31
C VAL A 916 8.00 6.01 33.82
N TYR A 917 9.01 6.36 33.03
CA TYR A 917 9.03 6.19 31.58
C TYR A 917 8.65 4.75 31.18
N GLY A 918 7.62 4.58 30.33
CA GLY A 918 7.20 3.27 29.81
C GLY A 918 5.88 2.72 30.37
N ALA A 919 5.19 3.44 31.25
CA ALA A 919 3.90 3.03 31.79
C ALA A 919 2.80 2.94 30.70
N GLY A 920 2.93 3.68 29.60
CA GLY A 920 2.02 3.61 28.46
C GLY A 920 1.99 2.23 27.79
N TRP A 921 3.11 1.50 27.81
CA TRP A 921 3.20 0.14 27.25
C TRP A 921 2.45 -0.90 28.09
N ALA A 922 2.40 -0.72 29.41
CA ALA A 922 1.58 -1.57 30.27
C ALA A 922 0.08 -1.34 30.03
N VAL A 923 -0.34 -0.09 29.81
CA VAL A 923 -1.73 0.25 29.43
C VAL A 923 -2.08 -0.30 28.07
N LYS A 924 -1.18 -0.14 27.09
CA LYS A 924 -1.35 -0.72 25.76
C LYS A 924 -1.57 -2.23 25.85
N THR A 925 -0.73 -2.94 26.60
CA THR A 925 -0.86 -4.39 26.83
C THR A 925 -2.20 -4.74 27.47
N TRP A 926 -2.64 -3.97 28.47
CA TRP A 926 -3.94 -4.20 29.13
C TRP A 926 -5.12 -3.98 28.17
N LEU A 927 -5.10 -2.90 27.38
CA LEU A 927 -6.15 -2.60 26.39
C LEU A 927 -6.15 -3.62 25.22
N GLU A 928 -4.99 -4.11 24.79
CA GLU A 928 -4.88 -5.15 23.76
C GLU A 928 -5.48 -6.49 24.23
N ILE A 929 -5.38 -6.79 25.54
CA ILE A 929 -5.90 -8.02 26.14
C ILE A 929 -7.41 -7.93 26.44
N GLU A 930 -7.85 -6.85 27.09
CA GLU A 930 -9.23 -6.73 27.62
C GLU A 930 -10.15 -5.84 26.77
N GLY A 931 -9.60 -5.15 25.77
CA GLY A 931 -10.34 -4.31 24.85
C GLY A 931 -11.15 -3.20 25.54
N LEU A 932 -12.34 -2.94 25.00
CA LEU A 932 -13.24 -1.88 25.49
C LEU A 932 -13.66 -2.04 26.95
N THR A 933 -13.61 -3.26 27.51
CA THR A 933 -14.04 -3.50 28.90
C THR A 933 -13.08 -2.90 29.95
N ALA A 934 -11.82 -2.67 29.56
CA ALA A 934 -10.81 -2.08 30.43
C ALA A 934 -10.78 -0.54 30.37
N VAL A 935 -11.42 0.09 29.38
CA VAL A 935 -11.32 1.55 29.09
C VAL A 935 -11.61 2.41 30.33
N GLU A 936 -12.75 2.22 30.98
CA GLU A 936 -13.14 2.98 32.18
C GLU A 936 -12.20 2.74 33.37
N GLN A 937 -11.76 1.49 33.55
CA GLN A 937 -10.84 1.14 34.63
C GLN A 937 -9.46 1.76 34.41
N VAL A 938 -8.95 1.70 33.18
CA VAL A 938 -7.70 2.34 32.78
C VAL A 938 -7.82 3.84 32.96
N MET A 939 -8.86 4.48 32.42
CA MET A 939 -9.09 5.93 32.55
C MET A 939 -9.16 6.38 34.01
N GLY A 940 -9.85 5.64 34.87
CA GLY A 940 -9.87 5.90 36.31
C GLY A 940 -8.48 5.78 36.95
N ARG A 941 -7.73 4.73 36.62
CA ARG A 941 -6.40 4.47 37.19
C ARG A 941 -5.32 5.45 36.73
N VAL A 942 -5.34 5.86 35.46
CA VAL A 942 -4.41 6.87 34.93
C VAL A 942 -4.85 8.31 35.21
N GLN A 943 -5.89 8.49 36.03
CA GLN A 943 -6.50 9.80 36.32
C GLN A 943 -6.81 10.61 35.05
N ARG A 944 -7.40 9.95 34.05
CA ARG A 944 -7.66 10.48 32.71
C ARG A 944 -6.40 11.08 32.05
N GLY A 945 -5.28 10.37 32.19
CA GLY A 945 -3.97 10.72 31.61
C GLY A 945 -3.10 11.65 32.45
N ARG A 946 -3.62 12.24 33.53
CA ARG A 946 -2.86 13.19 34.37
C ARG A 946 -1.68 12.54 35.09
N SER A 947 -1.79 11.26 35.44
CA SER A 947 -0.71 10.52 36.09
C SER A 947 0.32 9.97 35.10
N LEU A 948 0.09 10.07 33.78
CA LEU A 948 1.01 9.62 32.75
C LEU A 948 2.07 10.68 32.45
N THR A 949 3.26 10.22 32.10
CA THR A 949 4.31 11.08 31.52
C THR A 949 3.82 11.66 30.18
N PRO A 950 4.34 12.82 29.73
CA PRO A 950 3.96 13.41 28.44
C PRO A 950 4.07 12.43 27.26
N VAL A 951 5.15 11.64 27.22
CA VAL A 951 5.42 10.65 26.16
C VAL A 951 4.41 9.50 26.19
N ASP A 952 4.03 9.02 27.38
CA ASP A 952 3.07 7.93 27.51
C ASP A 952 1.65 8.32 27.11
N ARG A 953 1.27 9.61 27.19
CA ARG A 953 -0.07 10.09 26.83
C ARG A 953 -0.41 9.81 25.36
N ALA A 954 0.54 10.04 24.45
CA ALA A 954 0.35 9.78 23.02
C ALA A 954 0.22 8.28 22.73
N ILE A 955 1.06 7.44 23.36
CA ILE A 955 1.01 5.98 23.25
C ILE A 955 -0.35 5.44 23.71
N VAL A 956 -0.84 5.95 24.84
CA VAL A 956 -2.12 5.53 25.41
C VAL A 956 -3.28 6.06 24.57
N ALA A 957 -3.26 7.30 24.10
CA ALA A 957 -4.28 7.86 23.20
C ALA A 957 -4.44 6.99 21.94
N LYS A 958 -3.33 6.56 21.34
CA LYS A 958 -3.34 5.61 20.22
C LYS A 958 -3.97 4.27 20.59
N ALA A 959 -3.59 3.68 21.73
CA ALA A 959 -4.15 2.42 22.18
C ALA A 959 -5.68 2.50 22.41
N PHE A 960 -6.19 3.63 22.90
CA PHE A 960 -7.63 3.88 22.99
C PHE A 960 -8.29 3.95 21.60
N LEU A 961 -7.65 4.62 20.64
CA LEU A 961 -8.16 4.69 19.27
C LEU A 961 -8.22 3.29 18.63
N ASP A 962 -7.15 2.50 18.77
CA ASP A 962 -7.02 1.15 18.22
C ASP A 962 -8.07 0.19 18.80
N CYS A 963 -8.44 0.34 20.08
CA CYS A 963 -9.50 -0.46 20.71
C CYS A 963 -10.93 0.05 20.44
N GLY A 964 -11.09 1.19 19.74
CA GLY A 964 -12.38 1.77 19.36
C GLY A 964 -12.96 2.80 20.33
N ALA A 965 -12.22 3.22 21.36
CA ALA A 965 -12.62 4.24 22.33
C ALA A 965 -12.28 5.66 21.84
N VAL A 966 -13.00 6.11 20.80
CA VAL A 966 -12.69 7.33 20.03
C VAL A 966 -12.71 8.61 20.89
N ASN A 967 -13.63 8.71 21.85
CA ASN A 967 -13.77 9.92 22.67
C ASN A 967 -12.63 10.07 23.69
N GLU A 968 -12.29 8.98 24.37
CA GLU A 968 -11.20 8.90 25.34
C GLU A 968 -9.84 9.09 24.66
N ALA A 969 -9.69 8.53 23.45
CA ALA A 969 -8.53 8.75 22.60
C ALA A 969 -8.35 10.24 22.26
N ALA A 970 -9.42 10.91 21.82
CA ALA A 970 -9.39 12.35 21.53
C ALA A 970 -9.05 13.21 22.76
N GLU A 971 -9.61 12.87 23.93
CA GLU A 971 -9.32 13.58 25.18
C GLU A 971 -7.85 13.47 25.58
N LEU A 972 -7.27 12.27 25.52
CA LEU A 972 -5.87 12.05 25.84
C LEU A 972 -4.92 12.66 24.81
N ALA A 973 -5.29 12.62 23.52
CA ALA A 973 -4.56 13.28 22.46
C ALA A 973 -4.52 14.81 22.65
N GLU A 974 -5.66 15.44 22.96
CA GLU A 974 -5.70 16.87 23.27
C GLU A 974 -4.90 17.21 24.53
N LEU A 975 -4.98 16.36 25.57
CA LEU A 975 -4.16 16.51 26.77
C LEU A 975 -2.66 16.44 26.42
N ALA A 976 -2.24 15.48 25.60
CA ALA A 976 -0.85 15.37 25.15
C ALA A 976 -0.40 16.62 24.38
N LEU A 977 -1.21 17.12 23.44
CA LEU A 977 -0.92 18.32 22.65
C LEU A 977 -0.87 19.61 23.48
N ARG A 978 -1.57 19.67 24.62
CA ARG A 978 -1.51 20.81 25.57
C ARG A 978 -0.37 20.69 26.58
N THR A 979 0.39 19.60 26.56
CA THR A 979 1.45 19.33 27.54
C THR A 979 2.82 19.62 26.93
N PRO A 980 3.63 20.53 27.50
CA PRO A 980 4.97 20.80 27.01
C PRO A 980 5.92 19.60 27.27
N LEU A 981 7.09 19.60 26.63
CA LEU A 981 8.16 18.59 26.79
C LEU A 981 7.80 17.16 26.32
N CYS A 982 6.81 17.00 25.43
CA CYS A 982 6.68 15.76 24.67
C CYS A 982 7.68 15.72 23.51
N THR A 983 8.07 14.51 23.08
CA THR A 983 8.89 14.34 21.88
C THR A 983 8.09 14.68 20.62
N ARG A 984 8.79 15.07 19.55
CA ARG A 984 8.18 15.26 18.22
C ARG A 984 7.26 14.11 17.79
N SER A 985 7.73 12.86 17.93
CA SER A 985 6.94 11.67 17.61
C SER A 985 5.67 11.52 18.45
N GLY A 986 5.72 11.95 19.71
CA GLY A 986 4.54 11.94 20.58
C GLY A 986 3.51 12.99 20.18
N TYR A 987 3.94 14.19 19.78
CA TYR A 987 3.03 15.21 19.24
C TYR A 987 2.45 14.81 17.88
N GLU A 988 3.26 14.20 17.00
CA GLU A 988 2.80 13.64 15.73
C GLU A 988 1.68 12.62 15.96
N GLU A 989 1.91 11.61 16.82
CA GLU A 989 0.89 10.59 17.10
C GLU A 989 -0.35 11.21 17.75
N ALA A 990 -0.20 12.15 18.69
CA ALA A 990 -1.34 12.82 19.31
C ALA A 990 -2.15 13.65 18.31
N ALA A 991 -1.52 14.41 17.41
CA ALA A 991 -2.19 15.15 16.36
C ALA A 991 -2.94 14.21 15.40
N ARG A 992 -2.31 13.09 15.03
CA ARG A 992 -2.90 12.06 14.17
C ARG A 992 -4.14 11.42 14.82
N VAL A 993 -4.06 11.09 16.11
CA VAL A 993 -5.20 10.55 16.88
C VAL A 993 -6.33 11.57 16.95
N LEU A 994 -6.04 12.85 17.23
CA LEU A 994 -7.05 13.90 17.33
C LEU A 994 -7.80 14.09 15.99
N LEU A 995 -7.06 14.25 14.88
CA LEU A 995 -7.65 14.41 13.55
C LEU A 995 -8.46 13.18 13.12
N LYS A 996 -8.00 11.97 13.44
CA LYS A 996 -8.77 10.73 13.17
C LYS A 996 -10.05 10.64 14.00
N ALA A 997 -10.01 11.06 15.26
CA ALA A 997 -11.12 10.92 16.19
C ALA A 997 -12.21 12.00 16.01
N ARG A 998 -11.83 13.22 15.60
CA ARG A 998 -12.74 14.37 15.49
C ARG A 998 -13.01 14.83 14.05
N GLY A 999 -12.25 14.34 13.07
CA GLY A 999 -12.36 14.72 11.66
C GLY A 999 -11.30 15.73 11.21
N SER A 1000 -11.13 15.87 9.90
CA SER A 1000 -10.13 16.75 9.27
C SER A 1000 -10.38 18.23 9.55
N ASP A 1001 -11.65 18.65 9.66
CA ASP A 1001 -12.06 20.06 9.78
C ASP A 1001 -11.64 20.74 11.10
N GLU A 1002 -11.07 19.98 12.06
CA GLU A 1002 -10.54 20.51 13.31
C GLU A 1002 -9.05 20.93 13.24
N ALA A 1003 -8.44 21.08 12.06
CA ALA A 1003 -7.07 21.64 11.97
C ALA A 1003 -6.93 23.01 12.67
N SER A 1004 -8.00 23.81 12.68
CA SER A 1004 -8.07 25.09 13.41
C SER A 1004 -7.94 24.93 14.93
N ARG A 1005 -8.29 23.76 15.48
CA ARG A 1005 -8.14 23.42 16.89
C ARG A 1005 -6.67 23.28 17.27
N LEU A 1006 -5.83 22.75 16.38
CA LEU A 1006 -4.38 22.66 16.60
C LEU A 1006 -3.77 24.06 16.72
N LEU A 1007 -4.17 24.99 15.82
CA LEU A 1007 -3.78 26.39 15.91
C LEU A 1007 -4.21 27.02 17.25
N ALA A 1008 -5.45 26.76 17.68
CA ALA A 1008 -5.96 27.24 18.97
C ALA A 1008 -5.25 26.64 20.19
N ILE A 1009 -4.81 25.38 20.12
CA ILE A 1009 -4.00 24.74 21.17
C ILE A 1009 -2.64 25.44 21.29
N TRP A 1010 -1.99 25.70 20.15
CA TRP A 1010 -0.73 26.45 20.12
C TRP A 1010 -0.90 27.85 20.73
N ASP A 1011 -1.87 28.63 20.24
CA ASP A 1011 -2.11 30.00 20.70
C ASP A 1011 -2.55 30.06 22.18
N GLY A 1012 -3.23 29.02 22.66
CA GLY A 1012 -3.69 28.90 24.03
C GLY A 1012 -2.67 28.35 25.04
N THR A 1013 -1.48 27.91 24.59
CA THR A 1013 -0.49 27.23 25.46
C THR A 1013 0.91 27.82 25.29
N PRO A 1014 1.22 28.97 25.92
CA PRO A 1014 2.49 29.69 25.72
C PRO A 1014 3.75 28.87 26.00
N SER A 1015 3.70 27.91 26.93
CA SER A 1015 4.83 27.03 27.27
C SER A 1015 5.27 26.11 26.13
N LEU A 1016 4.44 25.91 25.09
CA LEU A 1016 4.84 25.14 23.91
C LEU A 1016 5.91 25.86 23.08
N ALA A 1017 5.99 27.19 23.17
CA ALA A 1017 7.00 27.99 22.47
C ALA A 1017 8.42 27.84 23.05
N GLU A 1018 8.58 27.12 24.17
CA GLU A 1018 9.89 26.80 24.76
C GLU A 1018 10.67 25.74 23.95
N GLY A 1019 10.01 25.03 23.03
CA GLY A 1019 10.64 24.04 22.16
C GLY A 1019 9.99 23.96 20.78
N THR A 1020 10.62 23.24 19.86
CA THR A 1020 10.16 23.12 18.45
C THR A 1020 9.39 21.84 18.16
N ASP A 1021 9.50 20.82 19.02
CA ASP A 1021 8.95 19.48 18.82
C ASP A 1021 7.45 19.48 18.49
N TRP A 1022 6.69 20.38 19.11
CA TRP A 1022 5.25 20.49 18.89
C TRP A 1022 4.93 20.91 17.47
N LEU A 1023 5.52 22.01 16.99
CA LEU A 1023 5.26 22.53 15.65
C LEU A 1023 5.76 21.55 14.59
N GLN A 1024 6.93 20.93 14.79
CA GLN A 1024 7.43 19.92 13.88
C GLN A 1024 6.47 18.73 13.78
N GLY A 1025 6.10 18.14 14.93
CA GLY A 1025 5.23 16.96 14.96
C GLY A 1025 3.83 17.23 14.39
N VAL A 1026 3.29 18.43 14.61
CA VAL A 1026 1.98 18.81 14.04
C VAL A 1026 2.06 19.07 12.54
N LEU A 1027 3.10 19.77 12.06
CA LEU A 1027 3.30 20.05 10.63
C LEU A 1027 3.51 18.76 9.80
N ASP A 1028 4.09 17.72 10.41
CA ASP A 1028 4.26 16.41 9.75
C ASP A 1028 2.92 15.69 9.49
N VAL A 1029 1.86 16.02 10.25
CA VAL A 1029 0.56 15.33 10.18
C VAL A 1029 -0.47 16.12 9.37
N LEU A 1030 -0.37 17.45 9.36
CA LEU A 1030 -1.39 18.29 8.73
C LEU A 1030 -1.55 17.93 7.24
N PRO A 1031 -2.78 17.59 6.81
CA PRO A 1031 -3.05 17.23 5.42
C PRO A 1031 -2.65 18.35 4.48
N GLN A 1032 -1.97 18.02 3.39
CA GLN A 1032 -1.67 18.94 2.29
C GLN A 1032 -2.89 19.10 1.36
N GLU A 1033 -4.07 19.29 1.95
CA GLU A 1033 -5.33 19.52 1.24
C GLU A 1033 -5.71 21.00 1.31
N GLY A 1034 -6.40 21.50 0.29
CA GLY A 1034 -6.69 22.93 0.10
C GLY A 1034 -7.29 23.65 1.31
N GLY A 1035 -8.07 22.96 2.15
CA GLY A 1035 -8.71 23.54 3.34
C GLY A 1035 -7.76 23.89 4.49
N HIS A 1036 -6.55 23.33 4.53
CA HIS A 1036 -5.63 23.43 5.68
C HIS A 1036 -4.33 24.20 5.40
N PHE A 1037 -4.10 24.62 4.14
CA PHE A 1037 -2.89 25.32 3.75
C PHE A 1037 -2.64 26.60 4.56
N ALA A 1038 -3.68 27.42 4.79
CA ALA A 1038 -3.54 28.65 5.56
C ALA A 1038 -3.05 28.40 6.99
N ILE A 1039 -3.61 27.39 7.66
CA ILE A 1039 -3.22 27.01 9.03
C ILE A 1039 -1.81 26.42 9.05
N THR A 1040 -1.49 25.58 8.06
CA THR A 1040 -0.18 24.95 7.93
C THR A 1040 0.92 25.99 7.70
N CYS A 1041 0.70 26.95 6.80
CA CYS A 1041 1.61 28.06 6.57
C CYS A 1041 1.77 28.96 7.80
N GLU A 1042 0.69 29.23 8.53
CA GLU A 1042 0.75 30.00 9.76
C GLU A 1042 1.60 29.30 10.84
N LEU A 1043 1.39 28.00 11.06
CA LEU A 1043 2.22 27.20 11.96
C LEU A 1043 3.68 27.11 11.49
N ALA A 1044 3.92 27.01 10.18
CA ALA A 1044 5.27 27.01 9.61
C ALA A 1044 5.99 28.35 9.83
N ARG A 1045 5.32 29.49 9.63
CA ARG A 1045 5.87 30.83 9.95
C ARG A 1045 6.18 30.97 11.44
N ARG A 1046 5.33 30.42 12.32
CA ARG A 1046 5.59 30.39 13.76
C ARG A 1046 6.84 29.57 14.10
N LEU A 1047 7.03 28.41 13.45
CA LEU A 1047 8.23 27.61 13.60
C LEU A 1047 9.48 28.38 13.17
N VAL A 1048 9.38 29.13 12.07
CA VAL A 1048 10.46 30.00 11.58
C VAL A 1048 10.78 31.13 12.54
N ALA A 1049 9.78 31.68 13.21
CA ALA A 1049 9.94 32.81 14.14
C ALA A 1049 10.38 32.40 15.56
N LEU A 1050 10.41 31.10 15.90
CA LEU A 1050 10.74 30.65 17.25
C LEU A 1050 12.21 30.90 17.60
N PRO A 1051 12.51 31.62 18.70
CA PRO A 1051 13.88 31.84 19.17
C PRO A 1051 14.61 30.55 19.58
N ALA A 1052 13.85 29.54 20.01
CA ALA A 1052 14.36 28.23 20.42
C ALA A 1052 14.68 27.30 19.23
N GLY A 1053 14.39 27.71 17.99
CA GLY A 1053 14.61 26.91 16.80
C GLY A 1053 16.08 26.75 16.45
N GLY A 1054 16.53 25.50 16.33
CA GLY A 1054 17.80 25.16 15.72
C GLY A 1054 17.76 25.34 14.20
N THR A 1055 18.89 25.06 13.56
CA THR A 1055 19.07 25.25 12.12
C THR A 1055 18.12 24.38 11.28
N ASP A 1056 17.82 23.17 11.72
CA ASP A 1056 17.04 22.21 10.93
C ASP A 1056 15.53 22.46 11.03
N GLU A 1057 15.06 23.00 12.15
CA GLU A 1057 13.66 23.29 12.41
C GLU A 1057 13.13 24.45 11.59
N VAL A 1058 13.91 25.54 11.54
CA VAL A 1058 13.51 26.68 10.72
C VAL A 1058 13.58 26.33 9.24
N LEU A 1059 14.56 25.53 8.81
CA LEU A 1059 14.55 24.95 7.47
C LEU A 1059 13.29 24.13 7.20
N CYS A 1060 12.83 23.35 8.17
CA CYS A 1060 11.60 22.59 8.02
C CYS A 1060 10.40 23.52 7.75
N GLY A 1061 10.25 24.58 8.55
CA GLY A 1061 9.21 25.61 8.36
C GLY A 1061 9.31 26.32 7.01
N LEU A 1062 10.50 26.82 6.62
CA LEU A 1062 10.72 27.45 5.31
C LEU A 1062 10.39 26.50 4.15
N ARG A 1063 10.72 25.22 4.26
CA ARG A 1063 10.39 24.24 3.23
C ARG A 1063 8.91 23.92 3.16
N VAL A 1064 8.18 23.96 4.27
CA VAL A 1064 6.71 23.83 4.25
C VAL A 1064 6.11 25.02 3.51
N LEU A 1065 6.59 26.24 3.78
CA LEU A 1065 6.16 27.44 3.06
C LEU A 1065 6.46 27.33 1.57
N LEU A 1066 7.65 26.87 1.18
CA LEU A 1066 7.98 26.65 -0.23
C LEU A 1066 7.12 25.57 -0.90
N ALA A 1067 6.71 24.53 -0.18
CA ALA A 1067 5.87 23.48 -0.73
C ALA A 1067 4.40 23.91 -0.95
N ILE A 1068 3.90 24.83 -0.12
CA ILE A 1068 2.50 25.29 -0.13
C ILE A 1068 2.33 26.64 -0.84
N GLU A 1069 3.22 27.59 -0.60
CA GLU A 1069 3.19 28.95 -1.14
C GLU A 1069 4.16 29.13 -2.32
N GLY A 1070 4.96 28.11 -2.65
CA GLY A 1070 5.79 28.10 -3.86
C GLY A 1070 6.67 29.34 -4.02
N ALA A 1071 6.60 29.95 -5.21
CA ALA A 1071 7.36 31.15 -5.54
C ALA A 1071 6.96 32.38 -4.72
N GLU A 1072 5.73 32.44 -4.17
CA GLU A 1072 5.29 33.57 -3.34
C GLU A 1072 6.01 33.60 -1.99
N ALA A 1073 6.44 32.44 -1.47
CA ALA A 1073 7.27 32.37 -0.28
C ALA A 1073 8.73 32.74 -0.55
N ALA A 1074 9.20 32.74 -1.80
CA ALA A 1074 10.62 32.94 -2.12
C ALA A 1074 11.20 34.25 -1.56
N PRO A 1075 10.54 35.42 -1.61
CA PRO A 1075 11.03 36.65 -0.98
C PRO A 1075 11.15 36.54 0.54
N TYR A 1076 10.17 35.92 1.22
CA TYR A 1076 10.22 35.72 2.67
C TYR A 1076 11.34 34.75 3.06
N VAL A 1077 11.50 33.66 2.31
CA VAL A 1077 12.56 32.67 2.50
C VAL A 1077 13.94 33.28 2.29
N LEU A 1078 14.12 34.07 1.22
CA LEU A 1078 15.35 34.80 0.95
C LEU A 1078 15.69 35.77 2.09
N ALA A 1079 14.73 36.61 2.49
CA ALA A 1079 14.92 37.56 3.57
C ALA A 1079 15.30 36.86 4.89
N THR A 1080 14.61 35.77 5.23
CA THR A 1080 14.91 34.97 6.43
C THR A 1080 16.29 34.34 6.34
N ALA A 1081 16.63 33.72 5.21
CA ALA A 1081 17.92 33.07 4.98
C ALA A 1081 19.10 34.05 5.09
N LEU A 1082 18.92 35.31 4.69
CA LEU A 1082 19.97 36.34 4.74
C LEU A 1082 20.13 37.01 6.12
N THR A 1083 19.05 37.07 6.91
CA THR A 1083 19.03 37.86 8.17
C THR A 1083 19.10 37.01 9.43
N HIS A 1084 18.72 35.73 9.37
CA HIS A 1084 18.59 34.92 10.57
C HIS A 1084 19.93 34.31 11.04
N PRO A 1085 20.33 34.44 12.33
CA PRO A 1085 21.64 34.03 12.82
C PRO A 1085 22.06 32.55 12.69
N TRP A 1086 21.14 31.60 12.52
CA TRP A 1086 21.45 30.15 12.49
C TRP A 1086 21.70 29.61 11.08
N VAL A 1087 21.49 30.42 10.03
CA VAL A 1087 21.62 29.96 8.64
C VAL A 1087 23.11 29.82 8.33
N LYS A 1088 23.63 28.59 8.43
CA LYS A 1088 25.02 28.28 8.09
C LYS A 1088 25.16 28.10 6.58
N TRP A 1089 26.41 28.05 6.12
CA TRP A 1089 26.76 27.98 4.71
C TRP A 1089 26.05 26.83 3.95
N ASN A 1090 25.99 25.62 4.54
CA ASN A 1090 25.35 24.47 3.89
C ASN A 1090 23.85 24.69 3.66
N GLN A 1091 23.16 25.32 4.62
CA GLN A 1091 21.74 25.59 4.55
C GLN A 1091 21.42 26.68 3.53
N LEU A 1092 22.27 27.69 3.37
CA LEU A 1092 22.16 28.65 2.27
C LEU A 1092 22.22 27.94 0.92
N CYS A 1093 23.17 27.02 0.73
CA CYS A 1093 23.28 26.24 -0.49
C CYS A 1093 22.07 25.34 -0.72
N ASP A 1094 21.56 24.69 0.33
CA ASP A 1094 20.36 23.84 0.24
C ASP A 1094 19.12 24.65 -0.18
N ILE A 1095 18.89 25.81 0.42
CA ILE A 1095 17.76 26.69 0.06
C ILE A 1095 17.94 27.24 -1.36
N ALA A 1096 19.18 27.61 -1.73
CA ALA A 1096 19.46 28.10 -3.08
C ALA A 1096 19.22 27.04 -4.16
N ALA A 1097 19.64 25.79 -3.91
CA ALA A 1097 19.37 24.67 -4.82
C ALA A 1097 17.87 24.39 -4.95
N GLU A 1098 17.12 24.44 -3.84
CA GLU A 1098 15.67 24.26 -3.85
C GLU A 1098 14.95 25.40 -4.58
N LEU A 1099 15.36 26.66 -4.37
CA LEU A 1099 14.85 27.82 -5.12
C LEU A 1099 15.17 27.70 -6.62
N ALA A 1100 16.36 27.20 -6.96
CA ALA A 1100 16.72 26.93 -8.35
C ALA A 1100 15.81 25.85 -8.96
N ALA A 1101 15.60 24.73 -8.26
CA ALA A 1101 14.64 23.68 -8.64
C ALA A 1101 13.23 24.24 -8.79
N MET A 1102 12.87 25.24 -7.97
CA MET A 1102 11.62 25.98 -8.04
C MET A 1102 11.59 27.11 -9.09
N GLY A 1103 12.61 27.22 -9.95
CA GLY A 1103 12.67 28.23 -11.01
C GLY A 1103 12.86 29.67 -10.51
N CYS A 1104 13.07 29.88 -9.21
CA CYS A 1104 13.36 31.16 -8.59
C CYS A 1104 14.85 31.51 -8.77
N ARG A 1105 15.27 31.69 -10.04
CA ARG A 1105 16.68 31.85 -10.45
C ARG A 1105 17.36 33.02 -9.76
N GLU A 1106 16.69 34.16 -9.65
CA GLU A 1106 17.26 35.37 -9.03
C GLU A 1106 17.52 35.18 -7.53
N GLN A 1107 16.55 34.63 -6.81
CA GLN A 1107 16.68 34.39 -5.37
C GLN A 1107 17.73 33.32 -5.07
N ALA A 1108 17.81 32.28 -5.89
CA ALA A 1108 18.87 31.27 -5.81
C ALA A 1108 20.26 31.89 -6.04
N LEU A 1109 20.39 32.77 -7.05
CA LEU A 1109 21.64 33.48 -7.35
C LEU A 1109 22.12 34.31 -6.16
N ASP A 1110 21.22 35.04 -5.52
CA ASP A 1110 21.57 35.92 -4.40
C ASP A 1110 22.04 35.14 -3.17
N LEU A 1111 21.44 33.97 -2.90
CA LEU A 1111 21.92 33.08 -1.84
C LEU A 1111 23.29 32.47 -2.17
N TRP A 1112 23.55 32.06 -3.41
CA TRP A 1112 24.87 31.57 -3.80
C TRP A 1112 25.94 32.66 -3.78
N LYS A 1113 25.62 33.88 -4.22
CA LYS A 1113 26.51 35.04 -4.07
C LYS A 1113 26.85 35.26 -2.60
N ARG A 1114 25.84 35.23 -1.71
CA ARG A 1114 26.05 35.34 -0.27
C ARG A 1114 26.95 34.23 0.26
N ALA A 1115 26.72 32.98 -0.14
CA ALA A 1115 27.53 31.83 0.27
C ALA A 1115 28.99 31.95 -0.21
N LEU A 1116 29.23 32.51 -1.40
CA LEU A 1116 30.58 32.76 -1.92
C LEU A 1116 31.34 33.85 -1.15
N SER A 1117 30.63 34.85 -0.64
CA SER A 1117 31.21 35.93 0.17
C SER A 1117 31.73 35.48 1.54
N PHE A 1118 31.40 34.27 2.02
CA PHE A 1118 31.90 33.78 3.31
C PHE A 1118 33.44 33.70 3.29
N PRO A 1119 34.15 34.27 4.30
CA PRO A 1119 35.61 34.22 4.33
C PRO A 1119 36.16 32.79 4.36
N ASP A 1120 35.62 31.97 5.26
CA ASP A 1120 36.04 30.58 5.51
C ASP A 1120 34.83 29.62 5.43
N PRO A 1121 34.46 29.14 4.22
CA PRO A 1121 33.46 28.09 4.09
C PRO A 1121 33.98 26.73 4.62
N PRO A 1122 33.10 25.80 5.00
CA PRO A 1122 33.54 24.47 5.42
C PRO A 1122 34.37 23.76 4.33
N TYR A 1123 35.46 23.08 4.73
CA TYR A 1123 36.56 22.60 3.85
C TYR A 1123 36.11 21.68 2.69
N ILE A 1124 35.01 20.95 2.84
CA ILE A 1124 34.48 20.00 1.83
C ILE A 1124 33.37 20.64 0.96
N SER A 1125 32.82 21.77 1.39
CA SER A 1125 31.54 22.24 0.85
C SER A 1125 31.66 23.17 -0.36
N GLY A 1126 32.80 23.85 -0.57
CA GLY A 1126 32.95 24.80 -1.69
C GLY A 1126 32.72 24.20 -3.09
N LEU A 1127 33.18 22.97 -3.32
CA LEU A 1127 32.95 22.22 -4.57
C LEU A 1127 31.47 21.93 -4.80
N ARG A 1128 30.73 21.63 -3.73
CA ARG A 1128 29.29 21.37 -3.80
C ARG A 1128 28.51 22.57 -4.34
N LEU A 1129 28.82 23.78 -3.85
CA LEU A 1129 28.19 24.99 -4.39
C LEU A 1129 28.45 25.16 -5.89
N LEU A 1130 29.68 24.91 -6.35
CA LEU A 1130 30.02 25.03 -7.77
C LEU A 1130 29.26 24.00 -8.62
N ILE A 1131 29.11 22.77 -8.10
CA ILE A 1131 28.29 21.72 -8.73
C ILE A 1131 26.82 22.13 -8.78
N ASP A 1132 26.26 22.68 -7.71
CA ASP A 1132 24.86 23.12 -7.66
C ASP A 1132 24.61 24.29 -8.64
N VAL A 1133 25.54 25.26 -8.70
CA VAL A 1133 25.51 26.38 -9.66
C VAL A 1133 25.57 25.89 -11.11
N GLN A 1134 26.44 24.92 -11.40
CA GLN A 1134 26.55 24.32 -12.73
C GLN A 1134 25.30 23.49 -13.09
N SER A 1135 24.77 22.75 -12.12
CA SER A 1135 23.53 21.98 -12.25
C SER A 1135 22.33 22.88 -12.57
N ALA A 1136 22.32 24.10 -12.03
CA ALA A 1136 21.33 25.13 -12.33
C ALA A 1136 21.65 26.00 -13.55
N ARG A 1137 22.80 25.78 -14.21
CA ARG A 1137 23.29 26.57 -15.36
C ARG A 1137 23.40 28.07 -15.08
N MET A 1138 24.04 28.41 -13.96
CA MET A 1138 24.25 29.78 -13.49
C MET A 1138 25.74 30.12 -13.35
N ASP A 1139 26.58 29.35 -14.05
CA ASP A 1139 28.03 29.43 -14.06
C ASP A 1139 28.54 30.79 -14.54
N ALA A 1140 27.96 31.36 -15.61
CA ALA A 1140 28.37 32.65 -16.14
C ALA A 1140 28.10 33.81 -15.16
N GLU A 1141 26.89 33.88 -14.59
CA GLU A 1141 26.54 34.94 -13.63
C GLU A 1141 27.36 34.85 -12.34
N VAL A 1142 27.61 33.63 -11.86
CA VAL A 1142 28.45 33.40 -10.67
C VAL A 1142 29.91 33.72 -10.96
N ALA A 1143 30.43 33.38 -12.15
CA ALA A 1143 31.81 33.71 -12.55
C ALA A 1143 32.06 35.23 -12.55
N VAL A 1144 31.14 36.02 -13.12
CA VAL A 1144 31.23 37.50 -13.10
C VAL A 1144 31.24 38.03 -11.66
N TYR A 1145 30.42 37.47 -10.78
CA TYR A 1145 30.43 37.86 -9.37
C TYR A 1145 31.75 37.53 -8.65
N ILE A 1146 32.32 36.34 -8.91
CA ILE A 1146 33.60 35.91 -8.37
C ILE A 1146 34.73 36.85 -8.82
N GLU A 1147 34.74 37.29 -10.08
CA GLU A 1147 35.72 38.27 -10.60
C GLU A 1147 35.68 39.58 -9.82
N GLY A 1148 34.47 40.08 -9.52
CA GLY A 1148 34.27 41.26 -8.69
C GLY A 1148 34.83 41.09 -7.27
N LEU A 1149 34.58 39.93 -6.63
CA LEU A 1149 35.14 39.64 -5.31
C LEU A 1149 36.68 39.53 -5.33
N ILE A 1150 37.28 38.97 -6.38
CA ILE A 1150 38.75 38.89 -6.52
C ILE A 1150 39.36 40.30 -6.59
N ALA A 1151 38.71 41.21 -7.32
CA ALA A 1151 39.16 42.60 -7.51
C ALA A 1151 38.97 43.48 -6.26
N ALA A 1152 38.11 43.09 -5.32
CA ALA A 1152 37.87 43.85 -4.10
C ALA A 1152 39.11 43.89 -3.18
N ILE A 1153 39.40 45.09 -2.66
CA ILE A 1153 40.56 45.36 -1.78
C ILE A 1153 40.40 44.62 -0.44
N GLU A 1154 39.17 44.44 0.02
CA GLU A 1154 38.81 43.83 1.30
C GLU A 1154 38.95 42.30 1.32
N THR A 1155 39.13 41.66 0.15
CA THR A 1155 39.23 40.21 0.03
C THR A 1155 40.59 39.71 0.52
N SER A 1156 40.59 38.81 1.51
CA SER A 1156 41.82 38.26 2.07
C SER A 1156 42.61 37.43 1.03
N PRO A 1157 43.95 37.29 1.16
CA PRO A 1157 44.74 36.51 0.22
C PRO A 1157 44.28 35.04 0.08
N ALA A 1158 43.88 34.41 1.18
CA ALA A 1158 43.37 33.03 1.19
C ALA A 1158 42.02 32.93 0.46
N GLN A 1159 41.11 33.87 0.72
CA GLN A 1159 39.82 33.94 0.04
C GLN A 1159 39.99 34.21 -1.47
N ARG A 1160 40.90 35.10 -1.84
CA ARG A 1160 41.21 35.42 -3.24
C ARG A 1160 41.72 34.19 -4.00
N LEU A 1161 42.62 33.40 -3.41
CA LEU A 1161 43.11 32.16 -4.02
C LEU A 1161 41.97 31.14 -4.24
N ARG A 1162 41.13 30.93 -3.22
CA ARG A 1162 39.94 30.04 -3.32
C ARG A 1162 38.98 30.49 -4.43
N LEU A 1163 38.70 31.80 -4.51
CA LEU A 1163 37.84 32.38 -5.53
C LEU A 1163 38.45 32.23 -6.93
N MET A 1164 39.77 32.40 -7.10
CA MET A 1164 40.46 32.14 -8.37
C MET A 1164 40.36 30.67 -8.80
N GLN A 1165 40.48 29.72 -7.86
CA GLN A 1165 40.28 28.30 -8.13
C GLN A 1165 38.83 27.99 -8.53
N SER A 1166 37.87 28.61 -7.85
CA SER A 1166 36.44 28.48 -8.15
C SER A 1166 36.11 29.04 -9.55
N LEU A 1167 36.69 30.20 -9.91
CA LEU A 1167 36.55 30.79 -11.24
C LEU A 1167 37.18 29.90 -12.33
N ALA A 1168 38.35 29.31 -12.06
CA ALA A 1168 38.99 28.37 -12.97
C ALA A 1168 38.12 27.12 -13.19
N TRP A 1169 37.48 26.59 -12.15
CA TRP A 1169 36.54 25.47 -12.25
C TRP A 1169 35.35 25.79 -13.15
N LEU A 1170 34.67 26.93 -12.91
CA LEU A 1170 33.51 27.34 -13.70
C LEU A 1170 33.88 27.54 -15.19
N ARG A 1171 35.02 28.17 -15.47
CA ARG A 1171 35.49 28.42 -16.85
C ARG A 1171 36.00 27.16 -17.56
N ALA A 1172 36.56 26.20 -16.83
CA ALA A 1172 36.98 24.92 -17.41
C ALA A 1172 35.77 24.12 -17.93
N ALA A 1173 34.64 24.17 -17.22
CA ALA A 1173 33.40 23.54 -17.66
C ALA A 1173 32.84 24.15 -18.97
N GLU A 1174 32.90 25.47 -19.13
CA GLU A 1174 32.50 26.14 -20.38
C GLU A 1174 33.36 25.72 -21.59
N GLN A 1175 34.65 25.43 -21.38
CA GLN A 1175 35.56 25.01 -22.45
C GLN A 1175 35.36 23.54 -22.86
N VAL A 1176 35.06 22.65 -21.90
CA VAL A 1176 34.72 21.24 -22.18
C VAL A 1176 33.36 21.12 -22.88
N SER A 1177 32.37 21.92 -22.46
CA SER A 1177 31.04 21.96 -23.12
C SER A 1177 31.08 22.46 -24.57
N LYS A 1178 32.09 23.25 -24.95
CA LYS A 1178 32.27 23.78 -26.32
C LYS A 1178 33.06 22.85 -27.24
N THR A 1179 33.81 21.88 -26.70
CA THR A 1179 34.74 21.05 -27.49
C THR A 1179 34.22 19.67 -27.86
N GLY A 1180 33.14 19.16 -27.25
CA GLY A 1180 32.28 18.05 -27.74
C GLY A 1180 32.94 16.70 -28.06
N HIS A 1181 34.26 16.57 -27.98
CA HIS A 1181 35.02 15.37 -28.32
C HIS A 1181 36.19 15.22 -27.35
N VAL A 1182 36.00 14.34 -26.37
CA VAL A 1182 37.11 13.74 -25.64
C VAL A 1182 37.55 12.50 -26.42
N PRO A 1183 38.81 12.37 -26.85
CA PRO A 1183 39.29 11.18 -27.56
C PRO A 1183 39.29 9.98 -26.61
N LEU A 1184 38.75 8.85 -27.09
CA LEU A 1184 38.76 7.55 -26.39
C LEU A 1184 40.16 7.20 -25.86
N PRO A 1185 40.31 6.70 -24.62
CA PRO A 1185 41.56 6.10 -24.20
C PRO A 1185 41.80 4.83 -25.02
N ARG A 1186 42.88 4.83 -25.83
CA ARG A 1186 43.29 3.65 -26.61
C ARG A 1186 43.59 2.50 -25.66
N SER A 1187 42.84 1.41 -25.81
CA SER A 1187 43.12 0.12 -25.18
C SER A 1187 44.50 -0.39 -25.60
N ASN A 1188 45.45 -0.45 -24.66
CA ASN A 1188 46.70 -1.18 -24.86
C ASN A 1188 46.43 -2.69 -24.72
N SER A 1189 46.09 -3.34 -25.83
CA SER A 1189 46.18 -4.79 -25.97
C SER A 1189 47.16 -5.12 -27.08
N ASN A 1190 48.39 -5.49 -26.72
CA ASN A 1190 49.20 -6.38 -27.55
C ASN A 1190 50.30 -7.05 -26.72
N ARG A 1191 50.01 -8.28 -26.29
CA ARG A 1191 51.00 -9.32 -26.02
C ARG A 1191 50.45 -10.64 -26.57
N THR A 1192 50.62 -10.84 -27.86
CA THR A 1192 50.63 -12.18 -28.46
C THR A 1192 52.08 -12.61 -28.64
N VAL A 1193 52.43 -13.68 -27.94
CA VAL A 1193 53.65 -14.46 -28.15
C VAL A 1193 53.47 -15.20 -29.47
N ASP A 1194 54.35 -14.97 -30.43
CA ASP A 1194 54.42 -15.81 -31.63
C ASP A 1194 55.84 -16.33 -31.82
N HIS A 1195 55.93 -17.62 -32.14
CA HIS A 1195 57.17 -18.37 -32.29
C HIS A 1195 57.86 -18.03 -33.62
N SER A 1196 59.18 -17.86 -33.53
CA SER A 1196 60.21 -17.72 -34.60
C SER A 1196 60.08 -18.70 -35.80
N PRO A 1197 60.80 -18.54 -36.95
CA PRO A 1197 62.12 -17.87 -37.08
C PRO A 1197 62.46 -17.10 -38.39
N ARG A 1198 63.47 -16.22 -38.25
CA ARG A 1198 64.58 -15.86 -39.18
C ARG A 1198 64.36 -15.87 -40.70
N GLN A 1199 64.55 -14.70 -41.32
CA GLN A 1199 65.56 -14.34 -42.37
C GLN A 1199 65.09 -13.02 -43.04
N ALA A 1200 65.75 -11.89 -42.77
CA ALA A 1200 66.94 -11.34 -43.45
C ALA A 1200 66.58 -10.45 -44.67
N ASP A 1201 66.93 -9.16 -44.54
CA ASP A 1201 67.31 -8.17 -45.57
C ASP A 1201 66.31 -7.83 -46.70
N ARG A 1202 66.06 -6.59 -47.15
CA ARG A 1202 66.74 -5.28 -47.09
C ARG A 1202 65.73 -4.22 -47.65
N PRO A 1203 66.04 -2.90 -47.62
CA PRO A 1203 65.04 -1.86 -47.39
C PRO A 1203 64.55 -1.17 -48.68
N LEU A 1204 63.35 -0.58 -48.58
CA LEU A 1204 63.13 0.86 -48.77
C LEU A 1204 61.96 1.30 -47.89
#